data_AF-A0AAN4C900-F1
#
_entry.id   AF-A0AAN4C900-F1
#
_cell.length_a   1.000
_cell.length_b   1.000
_cell.length_c   1.000
_cell.angle_alpha   90.00
_cell.angle_beta   90.00
_cell.angle_gamma   90.00
#
_symmetry.space_group_name_H-M   'P 1'
#
loop_
_entity.id
_entity.type
_entity.pdbx_description
1 polymer ?
#
loop_
_entity_poly.entity_id
_entity_poly.type
_entity_poly.pdbx_seq_one_letter_code
_entity_poly.pdbx_strand_id
1 'polypeptide(L)'
;MNSRRRRVVITGMGVLSSLAKDVPQFKQVLFNRQCNIKPSQRYLKWFKNANASEIEMALDYSDIPQHIARSLDNAALWAYRVCNEALQQANLIDNQSILDNTAMIVGVSSAGTEAFLPLFEQHIDDFSIKKAILSGGFSSCCSSVSSLLGLRGGLELVATACTASPNAIGMGYDYIQNGKNPVVLAVGTEPIYLPTFAGFYALNVMKTTPTSPFSGTPGMSIGEGAGALVLEDYQHAVERGATIYGEIVSYATSCDAYHETSPDPRGNGAVQVMYKALDNAGITPNDIDYINVHGTGTEANDRIETMSMKKVFPNIYHIPLSSTKSYVGHNIGAAGIVEIIACFICLAEDKLPPTLNFTQPRHSCDLNYVPNFFQDKKVKFFMKNNYAFGGNNCSIIASPYITDKTPTEYKAKKVVITGVGAITSIGNNIMEIITAILAGDKTGTLKPIVFASDVQKDIDNLMSVVIKDNDFEQSLGHPYFDLDIDHRLKNNACYHAITDVNPKKTLRYYDPRKAIPSGTYALFALNEALANAGRKIKRDGDNLGFIVGMSKGPQSTVNRYLQSLIPDPQKVRTSEFPGTLMNAVPTFCAITEGIKGYTTTLATGVNAALGALTYGYEIIRQDLQPQVIVGGADEHFSSISLYFQAMSKKVNLTKNATDYQVYSNASAGYIPGEGAGMLFLEDKEYAKQRGAKIYAEIIGYGKANDNTFLVDENITDRVAALCKAIQQALSEAQLSCQDIDIICGTSDGNKENDEVEIRAIRQLFYQAANHVPVVNYNAFFGLVESCAGILAISLVIHMMQSNTIIPIPYTKSFIADDIHFVTQPINKQIETALVLGSSEGCNHYAIIIRKPL
;
A
#
# COMPACT_ATOMS: atom_id res chain seq x y z
N MET A 1 -24.27 -13.54 -17.19
CA MET A 1 -23.70 -13.18 -18.51
C MET A 1 -22.20 -13.03 -18.33
N ASN A 2 -21.41 -13.31 -19.37
CA ASN A 2 -19.98 -13.00 -19.33
C ASN A 2 -19.79 -11.49 -19.42
N SER A 3 -18.93 -10.93 -18.58
CA SER A 3 -18.47 -9.56 -18.64
C SER A 3 -17.21 -9.51 -19.49
N ARG A 4 -17.20 -8.64 -20.49
CA ARG A 4 -16.01 -8.37 -21.29
C ARG A 4 -15.08 -7.44 -20.53
N ARG A 5 -13.81 -7.79 -20.47
CA ARG A 5 -12.77 -6.92 -19.93
C ARG A 5 -12.67 -5.64 -20.74
N ARG A 6 -12.55 -4.51 -20.05
CA ARG A 6 -12.32 -3.21 -20.69
C ARG A 6 -10.91 -3.19 -21.26
N ARG A 7 -10.67 -2.36 -22.27
CA ARG A 7 -9.33 -2.20 -22.84
C ARG A 7 -8.65 -1.02 -22.17
N VAL A 8 -7.43 -1.21 -21.67
CA VAL A 8 -6.69 -0.19 -20.89
C VAL A 8 -5.55 0.37 -21.72
N VAL A 9 -5.62 1.66 -22.02
CA VAL A 9 -4.63 2.36 -22.83
C VAL A 9 -3.84 3.37 -22.03
N ILE A 10 -2.70 3.79 -22.56
CA ILE A 10 -1.88 4.85 -21.98
C ILE A 10 -2.06 6.11 -22.81
N THR A 11 -2.53 7.19 -22.17
CA THR A 11 -2.77 8.49 -22.83
C THR A 11 -1.81 9.58 -22.36
N GLY A 12 -0.97 9.30 -21.37
CA GLY A 12 0.07 10.20 -20.89
C GLY A 12 1.13 9.49 -20.09
N MET A 13 2.34 10.02 -20.12
CA MET A 13 3.53 9.54 -19.43
C MET A 13 4.29 10.71 -18.84
N GLY A 14 4.87 10.50 -17.65
CA GLY A 14 5.81 11.44 -17.04
C GLY A 14 6.98 10.68 -16.42
N VAL A 15 8.17 11.29 -16.41
CA VAL A 15 9.38 10.61 -15.91
C VAL A 15 10.40 11.57 -15.32
N LEU A 16 11.03 11.11 -14.24
CA LEU A 16 12.17 11.74 -13.61
C LEU A 16 13.23 10.66 -13.34
N SER A 17 14.45 10.89 -13.79
CA SER A 17 15.60 10.03 -13.54
C SER A 17 16.82 10.88 -13.24
N SER A 18 17.90 10.23 -12.83
CA SER A 18 19.21 10.87 -12.65
C SER A 18 19.77 11.56 -13.91
N LEU A 19 19.17 11.35 -15.09
CA LEU A 19 19.63 11.89 -16.37
C LEU A 19 18.60 12.77 -17.10
N ALA A 20 17.34 12.75 -16.67
CA ALA A 20 16.26 13.43 -17.38
C ALA A 20 15.17 13.89 -16.41
N LYS A 21 14.63 15.09 -16.64
CA LYS A 21 13.58 15.71 -15.83
C LYS A 21 12.17 15.65 -16.45
N ASP A 22 12.08 15.06 -17.64
CA ASP A 22 10.88 14.92 -18.47
C ASP A 22 11.08 13.80 -19.52
N VAL A 23 9.99 13.38 -20.16
CA VAL A 23 9.92 12.31 -21.18
C VAL A 23 10.75 12.64 -22.43
N PRO A 24 10.70 13.86 -23.00
CA PRO A 24 11.54 14.23 -24.14
C PRO A 24 13.05 14.07 -23.86
N GLN A 25 13.53 14.53 -22.71
CA GLN A 25 14.93 14.34 -22.31
C GLN A 25 15.25 12.87 -22.06
N PHE A 26 14.33 12.13 -21.42
CA PHE A 26 14.55 10.71 -21.14
C PHE A 26 14.68 9.90 -22.44
N LYS A 27 13.88 10.23 -23.45
CA LYS A 27 14.05 9.69 -24.81
C LYS A 27 15.45 9.97 -25.35
N GLN A 28 15.93 11.21 -25.32
CA GLN A 28 17.28 11.53 -25.79
C GLN A 28 18.37 10.73 -25.05
N VAL A 29 18.25 10.62 -23.72
CA VAL A 29 19.15 9.83 -22.87
C VAL A 29 19.20 8.36 -23.28
N LEU A 30 18.05 7.74 -23.50
CA LEU A 30 17.93 6.33 -23.89
C LEU A 30 18.61 6.09 -25.24
N PHE A 31 18.27 6.89 -26.26
CA PHE A 31 18.79 6.74 -27.63
C PHE A 31 20.29 7.05 -27.73
N ASN A 32 20.78 7.98 -26.90
CA ASN A 32 22.21 8.28 -26.77
C ASN A 32 22.96 7.28 -25.90
N ARG A 33 22.28 6.30 -25.28
CA ARG A 33 22.87 5.24 -24.44
C ARG A 33 23.67 5.80 -23.26
N GLN A 34 23.17 6.88 -22.65
CA GLN A 34 23.84 7.53 -21.52
C GLN A 34 23.60 6.75 -20.22
N CYS A 35 24.63 6.65 -19.38
CA CYS A 35 24.61 5.99 -18.08
C CYS A 35 25.12 6.96 -17.02
N ASN A 36 24.40 7.13 -15.90
CA ASN A 36 24.82 8.01 -14.80
C ASN A 36 25.17 7.25 -13.52
N ILE A 37 25.46 5.95 -13.65
CA ILE A 37 25.91 5.16 -12.51
C ILE A 37 27.39 5.48 -12.26
N LYS A 38 27.66 6.14 -11.14
CA LYS A 38 29.00 6.60 -10.73
C LYS A 38 29.14 6.51 -9.21
N PRO A 39 30.34 6.69 -8.64
CA PRO A 39 30.49 6.76 -7.18
C PRO A 39 29.52 7.80 -6.58
N SER A 40 28.70 7.35 -5.62
CA SER A 40 27.72 8.21 -4.94
C SER A 40 28.41 9.43 -4.34
N GLN A 41 27.91 10.63 -4.62
CA GLN A 41 28.43 11.86 -4.00
C GLN A 41 27.85 12.03 -2.60
N ARG A 42 26.55 11.71 -2.43
CA ARG A 42 25.82 11.89 -1.15
C ARG A 42 26.37 10.98 -0.04
N TYR A 43 26.76 9.76 -0.39
CA TYR A 43 27.08 8.71 0.58
C TYR A 43 28.57 8.34 0.63
N LEU A 44 29.42 9.00 -0.15
CA LEU A 44 30.87 8.73 -0.19
C LEU A 44 31.56 8.87 1.16
N LYS A 45 31.04 9.76 2.02
CA LYS A 45 31.62 10.01 3.35
C LYS A 45 31.59 8.77 4.26
N TRP A 46 30.61 7.90 4.06
CA TRP A 46 30.46 6.66 4.84
C TRP A 46 30.81 5.42 4.03
N PHE A 47 30.47 5.35 2.74
CA PHE A 47 30.55 4.10 1.98
C PHE A 47 31.57 4.22 0.85
N LYS A 48 32.60 3.37 0.89
CA LYS A 48 33.63 3.34 -0.14
C LYS A 48 33.17 2.48 -1.31
N ASN A 49 33.51 2.91 -2.53
CA ASN A 49 33.23 2.18 -3.76
C ASN A 49 31.74 1.87 -3.99
N ALA A 50 30.84 2.66 -3.43
CA ALA A 50 29.40 2.46 -3.59
C ALA A 50 28.89 3.33 -4.75
N ASN A 51 28.60 2.71 -5.89
CA ASN A 51 28.04 3.42 -7.03
C ASN A 51 26.52 3.54 -6.93
N ALA A 52 26.02 4.71 -7.32
CA ALA A 52 24.60 5.02 -7.38
C ALA A 52 24.28 5.88 -8.61
N SER A 53 22.99 5.97 -8.92
CA SER A 53 22.44 6.89 -9.90
C SER A 53 21.58 7.92 -9.18
N GLU A 54 22.18 9.05 -8.84
CA GLU A 54 21.57 10.09 -7.99
C GLU A 54 20.94 11.20 -8.85
N ILE A 55 19.80 11.74 -8.40
CA ILE A 55 19.21 12.94 -8.97
C ILE A 55 19.92 14.16 -8.35
N GLU A 56 20.88 14.70 -9.10
CA GLU A 56 21.68 15.87 -8.69
C GLU A 56 21.16 17.18 -9.33
N MET A 57 20.26 17.08 -10.31
CA MET A 57 19.72 18.24 -11.01
C MET A 57 18.74 19.03 -10.13
N ALA A 58 18.81 20.36 -10.22
CA ALA A 58 17.82 21.22 -9.60
C ALA A 58 16.46 21.02 -10.28
N LEU A 59 15.42 20.84 -9.48
CA LEU A 59 14.04 20.70 -9.92
C LEU A 59 13.25 21.96 -9.59
N ASP A 60 12.38 22.34 -10.50
CA ASP A 60 11.49 23.49 -10.36
C ASP A 60 10.14 23.05 -9.81
N TYR A 61 9.69 23.77 -8.77
CA TYR A 61 8.40 23.63 -8.08
C TYR A 61 7.73 24.99 -7.87
N SER A 62 8.03 25.96 -8.74
CA SER A 62 7.46 27.32 -8.66
C SER A 62 5.95 27.37 -8.88
N ASP A 63 5.36 26.29 -9.38
CA ASP A 63 3.91 26.05 -9.51
C ASP A 63 3.23 25.66 -8.19
N ILE A 64 4.01 25.28 -7.16
CA ILE A 64 3.51 24.99 -5.81
C ILE A 64 3.88 26.15 -4.86
N PRO A 65 2.99 26.55 -3.93
CA PRO A 65 3.37 27.48 -2.88
C PRO A 65 4.62 27.04 -2.12
N GLN A 66 5.63 27.93 -2.03
CA GLN A 66 6.96 27.61 -1.48
C GLN A 66 6.92 27.00 -0.07
N HIS A 67 5.97 27.43 0.76
CA HIS A 67 5.81 26.93 2.13
C HIS A 67 5.26 25.49 2.19
N ILE A 68 4.52 25.05 1.17
CA ILE A 68 4.08 23.66 1.00
C ILE A 68 5.26 22.85 0.48
N ALA A 69 5.89 23.29 -0.62
CA ALA A 69 7.03 22.58 -1.23
C ALA A 69 8.14 22.27 -0.22
N ARG A 70 8.49 23.21 0.68
CA ARG A 70 9.48 22.99 1.75
C ARG A 70 9.08 21.94 2.80
N SER A 71 7.77 21.70 2.95
CA SER A 71 7.23 20.76 3.93
C SER A 71 7.03 19.35 3.38
N LEU A 72 7.18 19.16 2.07
CA LEU A 72 7.06 17.87 1.40
C LEU A 72 8.43 17.16 1.31
N ASP A 73 8.41 15.82 1.33
CA ASP A 73 9.58 15.00 0.99
C ASP A 73 9.78 14.91 -0.52
N ASN A 74 10.98 14.50 -0.95
CA ASN A 74 11.25 14.33 -2.37
C ASN A 74 10.37 13.25 -3.01
N ALA A 75 9.94 12.23 -2.25
CA ALA A 75 9.06 11.21 -2.78
C ALA A 75 7.75 11.83 -3.30
N ALA A 76 7.12 12.70 -2.51
CA ALA A 76 5.91 13.45 -2.88
C ALA A 76 6.17 14.47 -3.99
N LEU A 77 7.24 15.28 -3.88
CA LEU A 77 7.56 16.30 -4.88
C LEU A 77 7.85 15.69 -6.26
N TRP A 78 8.62 14.61 -6.31
CA TRP A 78 8.95 13.92 -7.56
C TRP A 78 7.71 13.24 -8.15
N ALA A 79 6.88 12.63 -7.31
CA ALA A 79 5.60 12.07 -7.73
C ALA A 79 4.68 13.15 -8.33
N TYR A 80 4.52 14.30 -7.67
CA TYR A 80 3.75 15.43 -8.20
C TYR A 80 4.26 15.85 -9.58
N ARG A 81 5.58 16.02 -9.74
CA ARG A 81 6.18 16.45 -11.01
C ARG A 81 5.84 15.51 -12.16
N VAL A 82 6.07 14.20 -11.99
CA VAL A 82 5.80 13.22 -13.05
C VAL A 82 4.31 13.05 -13.32
N CYS A 83 3.48 13.21 -12.29
CA CYS A 83 2.02 13.20 -12.42
C CYS A 83 1.52 14.40 -13.23
N ASN A 84 2.02 15.60 -12.93
CA ASN A 84 1.68 16.83 -13.64
C ASN A 84 2.07 16.71 -15.12
N GLU A 85 3.29 16.22 -15.41
CA GLU A 85 3.73 15.96 -16.79
C GLU A 85 2.81 14.97 -17.52
N ALA A 86 2.45 13.85 -16.87
CA ALA A 86 1.61 12.82 -17.48
C ALA A 86 0.19 13.32 -17.75
N LEU A 87 -0.41 14.08 -16.82
CA LEU A 87 -1.74 14.68 -16.98
C LEU A 87 -1.77 15.79 -18.03
N GLN A 88 -0.69 16.59 -18.12
CA GLN A 88 -0.51 17.58 -19.19
C GLN A 88 -0.41 16.90 -20.55
N GLN A 89 0.41 15.85 -20.68
CA GLN A 89 0.52 15.08 -21.92
C GLN A 89 -0.82 14.44 -22.33
N ALA A 90 -1.60 13.97 -21.35
CA ALA A 90 -2.94 13.41 -21.59
C ALA A 90 -4.02 14.47 -21.87
N ASN A 91 -3.71 15.76 -21.71
CA ASN A 91 -4.66 16.89 -21.78
C ASN A 91 -5.84 16.75 -20.78
N LEU A 92 -5.52 16.42 -19.52
CA LEU A 92 -6.51 16.20 -18.46
C LEU A 92 -6.40 17.19 -17.29
N ILE A 93 -5.27 17.89 -17.15
CA ILE A 93 -4.93 18.69 -15.95
C ILE A 93 -5.93 19.83 -15.67
N ASP A 94 -6.58 20.38 -16.70
CA ASP A 94 -7.54 21.49 -16.57
C ASP A 94 -9.01 21.04 -16.55
N ASN A 95 -9.28 19.73 -16.51
CA ASN A 95 -10.65 19.20 -16.54
C ASN A 95 -11.08 18.64 -15.18
N GLN A 96 -11.67 19.51 -14.34
CA GLN A 96 -12.10 19.15 -12.99
C GLN A 96 -13.04 17.93 -12.95
N SER A 97 -13.96 17.81 -13.91
CA SER A 97 -14.91 16.68 -13.93
C SER A 97 -14.21 15.33 -14.15
N ILE A 98 -13.10 15.31 -14.90
CA ILE A 98 -12.28 14.11 -15.06
C ILE A 98 -11.44 13.88 -13.80
N LEU A 99 -10.82 14.92 -13.24
CA LEU A 99 -10.00 14.81 -12.01
C LEU A 99 -10.82 14.30 -10.82
N ASP A 100 -12.09 14.70 -10.72
CA ASP A 100 -13.03 14.25 -9.69
C ASP A 100 -13.29 12.73 -9.74
N ASN A 101 -13.03 12.11 -10.89
CA ASN A 101 -13.21 10.66 -11.12
C ASN A 101 -11.89 9.95 -11.42
N THR A 102 -10.76 10.66 -11.39
CA THR A 102 -9.44 10.09 -11.58
C THR A 102 -8.92 9.53 -10.26
N ALA A 103 -8.66 8.23 -10.23
CA ALA A 103 -7.99 7.60 -9.09
C ALA A 103 -6.48 7.74 -9.21
N MET A 104 -5.77 7.63 -8.09
CA MET A 104 -4.31 7.59 -8.06
C MET A 104 -3.81 6.38 -7.27
N ILE A 105 -2.81 5.70 -7.82
CA ILE A 105 -2.16 4.54 -7.19
C ILE A 105 -0.66 4.74 -7.23
N VAL A 106 -0.04 4.85 -6.05
CA VAL A 106 1.39 5.16 -5.90
C VAL A 106 2.16 3.93 -5.41
N GLY A 107 3.22 3.54 -6.12
CA GLY A 107 4.18 2.55 -5.68
C GLY A 107 5.45 3.21 -5.11
N VAL A 108 5.78 2.93 -3.85
CA VAL A 108 6.94 3.50 -3.15
C VAL A 108 7.44 2.57 -2.04
N SER A 109 8.74 2.61 -1.72
CA SER A 109 9.31 1.78 -0.64
C SER A 109 9.79 2.60 0.57
N SER A 110 10.10 3.89 0.41
CA SER A 110 10.78 4.68 1.44
C SER A 110 10.10 6.01 1.84
N ALA A 111 8.83 6.19 1.48
CA ALA A 111 8.06 7.40 1.79
C ALA A 111 8.12 7.78 3.27
N GLY A 112 8.22 9.09 3.54
CA GLY A 112 8.28 9.67 4.87
C GLY A 112 9.58 9.51 5.65
N THR A 113 10.54 8.75 5.13
CA THR A 113 11.88 8.61 5.75
C THR A 113 12.64 9.95 5.77
N GLU A 114 12.49 10.77 4.72
CA GLU A 114 13.22 12.05 4.58
C GLU A 114 13.03 12.99 5.74
N ALA A 115 11.80 13.03 6.27
CA ALA A 115 11.44 13.95 7.34
C ALA A 115 12.21 13.70 8.63
N PHE A 116 12.79 12.50 8.79
CA PHE A 116 13.57 12.10 9.96
C PHE A 116 15.06 11.91 9.66
N LEU A 117 15.52 12.12 8.42
CA LEU A 117 16.94 11.99 8.07
C LEU A 117 17.90 12.84 8.90
N PRO A 118 17.59 14.11 9.25
CA PRO A 118 18.47 14.94 10.08
C PRO A 118 18.90 14.26 11.39
N LEU A 119 18.05 13.39 11.95
CA LEU A 119 18.33 12.61 13.16
C LEU A 119 19.45 11.59 12.95
N PHE A 120 19.38 10.86 11.84
CA PHE A 120 20.27 9.74 11.56
C PHE A 120 21.55 10.17 10.85
N GLU A 121 21.52 11.31 10.14
CA GLU A 121 22.70 11.90 9.49
C GLU A 121 23.52 12.78 10.44
N GLN A 122 23.09 12.95 11.70
CA GLN A 122 23.72 13.79 12.72
C GLN A 122 23.76 15.28 12.33
N HIS A 123 22.73 15.74 11.62
CA HIS A 123 22.53 17.14 11.22
C HIS A 123 21.24 17.68 11.85
N ILE A 124 21.10 17.55 13.16
CA ILE A 124 19.84 17.81 13.87
C ILE A 124 19.31 19.25 13.69
N ASP A 125 20.20 20.21 13.43
CA ASP A 125 19.87 21.61 13.15
C ASP A 125 19.04 21.79 11.85
N ASP A 126 19.08 20.82 10.93
CA ASP A 126 18.28 20.82 9.69
C ASP A 126 16.87 20.22 9.88
N PHE A 127 16.52 19.79 11.10
CA PHE A 127 15.23 19.14 11.37
C PHE A 127 14.05 20.12 11.27
N SER A 128 13.02 19.76 10.50
CA SER A 128 11.78 20.53 10.38
C SER A 128 10.60 19.75 10.94
N ILE A 129 10.00 20.27 12.03
CA ILE A 129 8.77 19.70 12.59
C ILE A 129 7.63 19.71 11.56
N LYS A 130 7.49 20.80 10.82
CA LYS A 130 6.42 20.93 9.81
C LYS A 130 6.52 19.82 8.77
N LYS A 131 7.74 19.51 8.32
CA LYS A 131 8.01 18.39 7.40
C LYS A 131 7.74 17.03 8.05
N ALA A 132 8.12 16.83 9.32
CA ALA A 132 7.79 15.61 10.06
C ALA A 132 6.28 15.38 10.21
N ILE A 133 5.50 16.44 10.43
CA ILE A 133 4.04 16.37 10.57
C ILE A 133 3.35 16.10 9.24
N LEU A 134 3.81 16.72 8.14
CA LEU A 134 3.16 16.62 6.84
C LEU A 134 3.64 15.40 6.03
N SER A 135 4.93 15.08 6.11
CA SER A 135 5.54 14.02 5.29
C SER A 135 5.98 12.79 6.10
N GLY A 136 5.98 12.81 7.44
CA GLY A 136 6.53 11.71 8.24
C GLY A 136 5.72 10.41 8.21
N GLY A 137 4.47 10.43 7.75
CA GLY A 137 3.66 9.23 7.56
C GLY A 137 3.92 8.58 6.20
N PHE A 138 3.90 7.25 6.13
CA PHE A 138 4.17 6.52 4.87
C PHE A 138 3.14 6.84 3.76
N SER A 139 1.87 7.05 4.16
CA SER A 139 0.75 7.43 3.30
C SER A 139 0.80 8.90 2.82
N SER A 140 1.66 9.74 3.40
CA SER A 140 1.67 11.19 3.12
C SER A 140 2.00 11.51 1.66
N CYS A 141 2.85 10.69 1.01
CA CYS A 141 3.26 10.89 -0.37
C CYS A 141 2.06 10.89 -1.32
N CYS A 142 1.21 9.86 -1.26
CA CYS A 142 0.04 9.79 -2.13
C CYS A 142 -1.02 10.83 -1.74
N SER A 143 -1.18 11.12 -0.44
CA SER A 143 -2.16 12.09 0.07
C SER A 143 -1.85 13.51 -0.37
N SER A 144 -0.59 13.93 -0.25
CA SER A 144 -0.11 15.25 -0.66
C SER A 144 -0.24 15.45 -2.17
N VAL A 145 0.15 14.44 -2.96
CA VAL A 145 0.10 14.53 -4.43
C VAL A 145 -1.35 14.57 -4.94
N SER A 146 -2.25 13.78 -4.36
CA SER A 146 -3.68 13.83 -4.73
C SER A 146 -4.31 15.20 -4.46
N SER A 147 -3.91 15.82 -3.34
CA SER A 147 -4.39 17.16 -2.94
C SER A 147 -3.86 18.25 -3.87
N LEU A 148 -2.56 18.20 -4.21
CA LEU A 148 -1.94 19.16 -5.15
C LEU A 148 -2.53 19.09 -6.56
N LEU A 149 -2.99 17.91 -6.98
CA LEU A 149 -3.56 17.66 -8.32
C LEU A 149 -5.09 17.69 -8.35
N GLY A 150 -5.75 17.85 -7.21
CA GLY A 150 -7.22 17.89 -7.12
C GLY A 150 -7.92 16.58 -7.45
N LEU A 151 -7.28 15.42 -7.24
CA LEU A 151 -7.83 14.10 -7.62
C LEU A 151 -8.82 13.57 -6.57
N ARG A 152 -10.03 13.16 -6.98
CA ARG A 152 -11.08 12.70 -6.04
C ARG A 152 -11.61 11.29 -6.33
N GLY A 153 -11.03 10.58 -7.30
CA GLY A 153 -11.48 9.24 -7.72
C GLY A 153 -11.10 8.10 -6.76
N GLY A 154 -10.39 8.39 -5.67
CA GLY A 154 -9.88 7.40 -4.72
C GLY A 154 -8.36 7.25 -4.81
N LEU A 155 -7.76 6.83 -3.70
CA LEU A 155 -6.31 6.74 -3.53
C LEU A 155 -5.90 5.34 -3.10
N GLU A 156 -4.75 4.85 -3.57
CA GLU A 156 -4.07 3.68 -3.01
C GLU A 156 -2.56 3.92 -2.99
N LEU A 157 -1.89 3.28 -2.03
CA LEU A 157 -0.44 3.24 -1.95
C LEU A 157 0.01 1.79 -1.83
N VAL A 158 0.86 1.35 -2.75
CA VAL A 158 1.37 -0.02 -2.84
C VAL A 158 2.79 -0.07 -2.30
N ALA A 159 3.01 -0.97 -1.34
CA ALA A 159 4.25 -1.07 -0.58
C ALA A 159 4.88 -2.46 -0.71
N THR A 160 5.16 -2.91 -1.93
CA THR A 160 5.70 -4.23 -2.26
C THR A 160 7.17 -4.18 -2.73
N ALA A 161 7.95 -3.28 -2.12
CA ALA A 161 9.36 -3.02 -2.43
C ALA A 161 9.59 -2.87 -3.95
N CYS A 162 10.50 -3.65 -4.55
CA CYS A 162 10.88 -3.52 -5.96
C CYS A 162 9.75 -3.82 -6.98
N THR A 163 8.61 -4.33 -6.52
CA THR A 163 7.40 -4.55 -7.32
C THR A 163 6.32 -3.49 -7.12
N ALA A 164 6.57 -2.45 -6.30
CA ALA A 164 5.57 -1.45 -5.92
C ALA A 164 4.94 -0.76 -7.14
N SER A 165 5.74 -0.18 -8.04
CA SER A 165 5.18 0.52 -9.22
C SER A 165 4.56 -0.41 -10.28
N PRO A 166 5.11 -1.60 -10.63
CA PRO A 166 4.38 -2.58 -11.44
C PRO A 166 3.03 -2.98 -10.85
N ASN A 167 2.99 -3.22 -9.54
CA ASN A 167 1.76 -3.58 -8.87
C ASN A 167 0.78 -2.39 -8.84
N ALA A 168 1.26 -1.15 -8.72
CA ALA A 168 0.43 0.05 -8.85
C ALA A 168 -0.19 0.19 -10.25
N ILE A 169 0.60 -0.06 -11.32
CA ILE A 169 0.09 -0.13 -12.70
C ILE A 169 -0.98 -1.21 -12.82
N GLY A 170 -0.72 -2.39 -12.27
CA GLY A 170 -1.66 -3.52 -12.28
C GLY A 170 -2.98 -3.22 -11.56
N MET A 171 -2.92 -2.62 -10.38
CA MET A 171 -4.14 -2.18 -9.68
C MET A 171 -4.89 -1.11 -10.48
N GLY A 172 -4.18 -0.19 -11.14
CA GLY A 172 -4.81 0.83 -11.97
C GLY A 172 -5.48 0.25 -13.20
N TYR A 173 -4.85 -0.76 -13.81
CA TYR A 173 -5.48 -1.59 -14.84
C TYR A 173 -6.78 -2.20 -14.32
N ASP A 174 -6.79 -2.82 -13.13
CA ASP A 174 -7.99 -3.43 -12.56
C ASP A 174 -9.10 -2.41 -12.25
N TYR A 175 -8.77 -1.18 -11.85
CA TYR A 175 -9.78 -0.16 -11.57
C TYR A 175 -10.56 0.23 -12.83
N ILE A 176 -9.85 0.30 -13.95
CA ILE A 176 -10.46 0.51 -15.26
C ILE A 176 -11.23 -0.75 -15.67
N GLN A 177 -10.66 -1.95 -15.53
CA GLN A 177 -11.33 -3.23 -15.84
C GLN A 177 -12.69 -3.35 -15.16
N ASN A 178 -12.74 -2.98 -13.87
CA ASN A 178 -13.93 -3.09 -13.05
C ASN A 178 -14.93 -1.95 -13.27
N GLY A 179 -14.60 -0.97 -14.12
CA GLY A 179 -15.43 0.20 -14.37
C GLY A 179 -15.55 1.12 -13.15
N LYS A 180 -14.58 1.07 -12.22
CA LYS A 180 -14.57 1.89 -11.00
C LYS A 180 -14.13 3.32 -11.31
N ASN A 181 -13.17 3.47 -12.22
CA ASN A 181 -12.69 4.77 -12.69
C ASN A 181 -12.41 4.73 -14.20
N PRO A 182 -12.77 5.77 -14.97
CA PRO A 182 -12.42 5.86 -16.38
C PRO A 182 -10.94 6.21 -16.61
N VAL A 183 -10.31 6.88 -15.64
CA VAL A 183 -8.92 7.32 -15.66
C VAL A 183 -8.26 6.95 -14.34
N VAL A 184 -7.04 6.42 -14.41
CA VAL A 184 -6.20 6.14 -13.24
C VAL A 184 -4.78 6.64 -13.48
N LEU A 185 -4.24 7.37 -12.51
CA LEU A 185 -2.85 7.79 -12.48
C LEU A 185 -2.03 6.76 -11.70
N ALA A 186 -1.27 5.93 -12.41
CA ALA A 186 -0.34 4.98 -11.82
C ALA A 186 1.04 5.63 -11.68
N VAL A 187 1.63 5.59 -10.49
CA VAL A 187 2.84 6.35 -10.15
C VAL A 187 3.85 5.44 -9.47
N GLY A 188 5.13 5.67 -9.72
CA GLY A 188 6.23 5.15 -8.91
C GLY A 188 7.19 6.27 -8.57
N THR A 189 7.63 6.36 -7.32
CA THR A 189 8.59 7.39 -6.87
C THR A 189 9.53 6.78 -5.85
N GLU A 190 10.83 7.03 -5.99
CA GLU A 190 11.84 6.50 -5.08
C GLU A 190 13.09 7.38 -5.02
N PRO A 191 13.20 8.21 -3.97
CA PRO A 191 14.46 8.77 -3.50
C PRO A 191 15.32 7.71 -2.79
N ILE A 192 16.62 7.91 -2.77
CA ILE A 192 17.54 7.10 -1.98
C ILE A 192 17.83 7.85 -0.69
N TYR A 193 17.64 7.13 0.42
CA TYR A 193 17.91 7.62 1.76
C TYR A 193 18.99 6.78 2.45
N LEU A 194 19.67 7.36 3.45
CA LEU A 194 20.77 6.73 4.17
C LEU A 194 20.41 5.33 4.72
N PRO A 195 19.25 5.11 5.37
CA PRO A 195 18.90 3.79 5.90
C PRO A 195 18.85 2.71 4.82
N THR A 196 18.25 3.03 3.67
CA THR A 196 18.12 2.09 2.54
C THR A 196 19.46 1.82 1.89
N PHE A 197 20.27 2.86 1.67
CA PHE A 197 21.62 2.74 1.11
C PHE A 197 22.53 1.87 1.99
N ALA A 198 22.53 2.13 3.31
CA ALA A 198 23.28 1.37 4.29
C ALA A 198 22.88 -0.12 4.28
N GLY A 199 21.59 -0.40 4.15
CA GLY A 199 21.05 -1.76 4.11
C GLY A 199 21.55 -2.55 2.91
N PHE A 200 21.45 -1.98 1.70
CA PHE A 200 21.97 -2.61 0.49
C PHE A 200 23.50 -2.74 0.49
N TYR A 201 24.21 -1.75 1.04
CA TYR A 201 25.66 -1.83 1.19
C TYR A 201 26.06 -2.98 2.13
N ALA A 202 25.41 -3.08 3.29
CA ALA A 202 25.72 -4.10 4.30
C ALA A 202 25.31 -5.53 3.87
N LEU A 203 24.35 -5.66 2.94
CA LEU A 203 24.05 -6.92 2.26
C LEU A 203 25.13 -7.36 1.25
N ASN A 204 26.16 -6.54 0.98
CA ASN A 204 27.21 -6.78 -0.01
C ASN A 204 26.68 -7.07 -1.42
N VAL A 205 25.56 -6.45 -1.80
CA VAL A 205 24.97 -6.62 -3.14
C VAL A 205 25.34 -5.50 -4.09
N MET A 206 25.89 -4.39 -3.59
CA MET A 206 26.31 -3.25 -4.41
C MET A 206 27.67 -3.52 -5.08
N LYS A 207 27.79 -3.16 -6.36
CA LYS A 207 29.07 -3.22 -7.10
C LYS A 207 29.69 -1.83 -7.30
N THR A 208 31.00 -1.85 -7.52
CA THR A 208 31.87 -0.67 -7.65
C THR A 208 31.96 -0.11 -9.08
N THR A 209 31.35 -0.81 -10.04
CA THR A 209 31.25 -0.39 -11.44
C THR A 209 29.77 -0.25 -11.81
N PRO A 210 29.42 0.42 -12.93
CA PRO A 210 28.05 0.44 -13.42
C PRO A 210 27.43 -0.95 -13.53
N THR A 211 26.15 -1.09 -13.19
CA THR A 211 25.49 -2.39 -13.27
C THR A 211 25.49 -2.93 -14.70
N SER A 212 25.73 -4.24 -14.79
CA SER A 212 25.81 -5.01 -16.03
C SER A 212 24.99 -6.29 -15.85
N PRO A 213 23.64 -6.20 -15.78
CA PRO A 213 22.79 -7.36 -15.57
C PRO A 213 23.18 -8.54 -16.47
N PHE A 214 23.17 -9.75 -15.90
CA PHE A 214 23.54 -11.03 -16.53
C PHE A 214 25.00 -11.19 -16.99
N SER A 215 25.83 -10.15 -16.93
CA SER A 215 27.20 -10.14 -17.46
C SER A 215 28.25 -9.63 -16.48
N GLY A 216 29.50 -9.98 -16.73
CA GLY A 216 30.64 -9.55 -15.91
C GLY A 216 30.50 -9.91 -14.43
N THR A 217 31.09 -9.10 -13.55
CA THR A 217 31.05 -9.32 -12.10
C THR A 217 29.66 -9.06 -11.53
N PRO A 218 29.11 -9.97 -10.70
CA PRO A 218 27.82 -9.78 -10.05
C PRO A 218 27.75 -8.55 -9.13
N GLY A 219 26.54 -8.05 -8.96
CA GLY A 219 26.19 -6.94 -8.09
C GLY A 219 25.27 -5.95 -8.79
N MET A 220 24.62 -5.10 -8.00
CA MET A 220 23.71 -4.08 -8.48
C MET A 220 24.24 -2.66 -8.24
N SER A 221 23.64 -1.70 -8.92
CA SER A 221 23.80 -0.27 -8.62
C SER A 221 22.43 0.27 -8.24
N ILE A 222 22.35 1.02 -7.14
CA ILE A 222 21.11 1.62 -6.66
C ILE A 222 20.83 2.93 -7.43
N GLY A 223 19.56 3.29 -7.63
CA GLY A 223 19.18 4.48 -8.38
C GLY A 223 18.01 5.24 -7.77
N GLU A 224 17.88 6.51 -8.13
CA GLU A 224 16.75 7.39 -7.81
C GLU A 224 15.89 7.65 -9.04
N GLY A 225 14.58 7.78 -8.85
CA GLY A 225 13.70 8.29 -9.90
C GLY A 225 12.22 8.15 -9.61
N ALA A 226 11.43 8.68 -10.53
CA ALA A 226 9.98 8.61 -10.51
C ALA A 226 9.42 8.45 -11.93
N GLY A 227 8.21 7.92 -12.04
CA GLY A 227 7.46 7.86 -13.28
C GLY A 227 5.96 7.81 -13.03
N ALA A 228 5.19 8.26 -14.00
CA ALA A 228 3.73 8.19 -13.99
C ALA A 228 3.19 7.77 -15.35
N LEU A 229 2.08 7.04 -15.32
CA LEU A 229 1.28 6.66 -16.48
C LEU A 229 -0.18 7.08 -16.24
N VAL A 230 -0.78 7.79 -17.20
CA VAL A 230 -2.23 7.95 -17.28
C VAL A 230 -2.79 6.70 -17.96
N LEU A 231 -3.38 5.82 -17.17
CA LEU A 231 -4.15 4.68 -17.65
C LEU A 231 -5.58 5.12 -17.89
N GLU A 232 -6.17 4.68 -19.01
CA GLU A 232 -7.49 5.14 -19.41
C GLU A 232 -8.31 4.03 -20.08
N ASP A 233 -9.62 4.05 -19.86
CA ASP A 233 -10.56 3.22 -20.64
C ASP A 233 -10.48 3.60 -22.12
N TYR A 234 -10.29 2.61 -22.99
CA TYR A 234 -10.12 2.83 -24.43
C TYR A 234 -11.29 3.60 -25.07
N GLN A 235 -12.53 3.32 -24.67
CA GLN A 235 -13.69 4.00 -25.27
C GLN A 235 -13.71 5.46 -24.84
N HIS A 236 -13.48 5.72 -23.55
CA HIS A 236 -13.36 7.08 -23.02
C HIS A 236 -12.24 7.87 -23.71
N ALA A 237 -11.06 7.25 -23.89
CA ALA A 237 -9.93 7.87 -24.58
C ALA A 237 -10.26 8.24 -26.05
N VAL A 238 -10.93 7.34 -26.77
CA VAL A 238 -11.35 7.57 -28.16
C VAL A 238 -12.40 8.68 -28.24
N GLU A 239 -13.41 8.66 -27.36
CA GLU A 239 -14.50 9.64 -27.34
C GLU A 239 -14.01 11.07 -27.15
N ARG A 240 -12.99 11.27 -26.30
CA ARG A 240 -12.39 12.60 -26.09
C ARG A 240 -11.27 12.97 -27.07
N GLY A 241 -10.93 12.08 -28.01
CA GLY A 241 -9.86 12.30 -29.00
C GLY A 241 -8.45 12.27 -28.41
N ALA A 242 -8.20 11.43 -27.40
CA ALA A 242 -6.89 11.31 -26.76
C ALA A 242 -5.83 10.71 -27.70
N THR A 243 -4.58 11.14 -27.54
CA THR A 243 -3.44 10.42 -28.13
C THR A 243 -3.20 9.15 -27.32
N ILE A 244 -3.08 8.01 -27.99
CA ILE A 244 -2.80 6.72 -27.35
C ILE A 244 -1.35 6.30 -27.64
N TYR A 245 -0.57 6.10 -26.59
CA TYR A 245 0.85 5.71 -26.65
C TYR A 245 1.08 4.20 -26.62
N GLY A 246 0.03 3.43 -26.34
CA GLY A 246 0.08 1.97 -26.24
C GLY A 246 -0.97 1.44 -25.27
N GLU A 247 -0.84 0.17 -24.90
CA GLU A 247 -1.78 -0.49 -24.00
C GLU A 247 -1.11 -1.42 -22.99
N ILE A 248 -1.73 -1.52 -21.82
CA ILE A 248 -1.47 -2.59 -20.85
C ILE A 248 -2.45 -3.71 -21.17
N VAL A 249 -1.92 -4.89 -21.51
CA VAL A 249 -2.72 -6.04 -21.97
C VAL A 249 -3.14 -6.89 -20.77
N SER A 250 -2.22 -7.12 -19.84
CA SER A 250 -2.50 -7.83 -18.59
C SER A 250 -1.38 -7.60 -17.58
N TYR A 251 -1.63 -8.06 -16.35
CA TYR A 251 -0.59 -8.24 -15.36
C TYR A 251 -0.95 -9.41 -14.44
N ALA A 252 -0.01 -9.82 -13.60
CA ALA A 252 -0.26 -10.72 -12.48
C ALA A 252 0.71 -10.46 -11.33
N THR A 253 0.38 -10.95 -10.13
CA THR A 253 1.32 -11.06 -9.01
C THR A 253 1.41 -12.50 -8.48
N SER A 254 2.51 -12.80 -7.80
CA SER A 254 2.68 -14.03 -7.02
C SER A 254 3.58 -13.80 -5.81
N CYS A 255 3.68 -14.81 -4.94
CA CYS A 255 4.66 -14.84 -3.86
C CYS A 255 5.50 -16.13 -3.90
N ASP A 256 6.81 -16.00 -3.69
CA ASP A 256 7.70 -17.16 -3.56
C ASP A 256 7.40 -17.98 -2.29
N ALA A 257 6.97 -17.32 -1.21
CA ALA A 257 6.83 -17.87 0.15
C ALA A 257 8.07 -18.66 0.60
N TYR A 258 9.26 -18.08 0.37
CA TYR A 258 10.53 -18.78 0.56
C TYR A 258 11.48 -18.07 1.54
N HIS A 259 11.86 -16.82 1.26
CA HIS A 259 12.81 -16.06 2.07
C HIS A 259 12.52 -14.55 2.01
N GLU A 260 12.97 -13.80 3.01
CA GLU A 260 12.77 -12.35 3.10
C GLU A 260 13.55 -11.57 2.04
N THR A 261 14.65 -12.12 1.55
CA THR A 261 15.59 -11.43 0.62
C THR A 261 16.05 -12.27 -0.56
N SER A 262 15.93 -13.60 -0.47
CA SER A 262 16.44 -14.51 -1.49
C SER A 262 15.29 -15.01 -2.34
N PRO A 263 15.43 -15.06 -3.67
CA PRO A 263 14.41 -15.65 -4.52
C PRO A 263 14.28 -17.15 -4.25
N ASP A 264 13.13 -17.74 -4.57
CA ASP A 264 12.97 -19.20 -4.58
C ASP A 264 14.08 -19.83 -5.45
N PRO A 265 14.92 -20.73 -4.91
CA PRO A 265 16.03 -21.34 -5.66
C PRO A 265 15.55 -22.19 -6.83
N ARG A 266 14.26 -22.53 -6.89
CA ARG A 266 13.59 -23.22 -8.00
C ARG A 266 12.86 -22.25 -8.94
N GLY A 267 12.73 -20.97 -8.58
CA GLY A 267 12.06 -19.95 -9.39
C GLY A 267 10.56 -20.18 -9.56
N ASN A 268 9.87 -20.89 -8.65
CA ASN A 268 8.47 -21.25 -8.89
C ASN A 268 7.55 -20.03 -8.89
N GLY A 269 7.77 -19.04 -8.01
CA GLY A 269 6.96 -17.81 -8.01
C GLY A 269 7.16 -16.99 -9.28
N ALA A 270 8.41 -16.82 -9.74
CA ALA A 270 8.72 -16.19 -11.03
C ALA A 270 8.04 -16.91 -12.22
N VAL A 271 8.08 -18.24 -12.26
CA VAL A 271 7.37 -19.04 -13.27
C VAL A 271 5.86 -18.84 -13.19
N GLN A 272 5.30 -18.91 -11.97
CA GLN A 272 3.87 -18.75 -11.73
C GLN A 272 3.36 -17.38 -12.19
N VAL A 273 4.04 -16.29 -11.86
CA VAL A 273 3.58 -14.95 -12.22
C VAL A 273 3.61 -14.71 -13.73
N MET A 274 4.61 -15.25 -14.44
CA MET A 274 4.66 -15.14 -15.90
C MET A 274 3.53 -15.92 -16.56
N TYR A 275 3.25 -17.16 -16.12
CA TYR A 275 2.11 -17.92 -16.62
C TYR A 275 0.77 -17.23 -16.31
N LYS A 276 0.57 -16.73 -15.08
CA LYS A 276 -0.65 -15.99 -14.73
C LYS A 276 -0.85 -14.74 -15.59
N ALA A 277 0.22 -13.99 -15.89
CA ALA A 277 0.12 -12.81 -16.76
C ALA A 277 -0.28 -13.21 -18.19
N LEU A 278 0.31 -14.28 -18.74
CA LEU A 278 -0.04 -14.84 -20.05
C LEU A 278 -1.50 -15.32 -20.09
N ASP A 279 -1.93 -16.05 -19.06
CA ASP A 279 -3.31 -16.54 -18.92
C ASP A 279 -4.31 -15.37 -18.84
N ASN A 280 -4.00 -14.33 -18.05
CA ASN A 280 -4.83 -13.13 -17.93
C ASN A 280 -4.94 -12.36 -19.26
N ALA A 281 -3.88 -12.35 -20.07
CA ALA A 281 -3.89 -11.80 -21.43
C ALA A 281 -4.59 -12.70 -22.46
N GLY A 282 -4.80 -13.98 -22.13
CA GLY A 282 -5.29 -14.99 -23.07
C GLY A 282 -4.34 -15.21 -24.25
N ILE A 283 -3.02 -15.16 -24.01
CA ILE A 283 -1.97 -15.41 -25.00
C ILE A 283 -1.02 -16.50 -24.53
N THR A 284 -0.15 -16.98 -25.41
CA THR A 284 0.81 -18.05 -25.13
C THR A 284 2.24 -17.50 -25.02
N PRO A 285 3.20 -18.27 -24.46
CA PRO A 285 4.60 -17.87 -24.44
C PRO A 285 5.20 -17.53 -25.82
N ASN A 286 4.64 -18.08 -26.91
CA ASN A 286 5.12 -17.81 -28.28
C ASN A 286 4.70 -16.43 -28.82
N ASP A 287 3.73 -15.77 -28.18
CA ASP A 287 3.25 -14.45 -28.58
C ASP A 287 4.13 -13.31 -28.05
N ILE A 288 5.09 -13.60 -27.16
CA ILE A 288 5.99 -12.58 -26.58
C ILE A 288 7.21 -12.36 -27.49
N ASP A 289 7.37 -11.13 -27.95
CA ASP A 289 8.45 -10.75 -28.88
C ASP A 289 9.72 -10.25 -28.18
N TYR A 290 9.59 -9.74 -26.96
CA TYR A 290 10.66 -9.11 -26.20
C TYR A 290 10.36 -9.17 -24.69
N ILE A 291 11.40 -9.32 -23.88
CA ILE A 291 11.27 -9.34 -22.42
C ILE A 291 12.20 -8.28 -21.81
N ASN A 292 11.60 -7.31 -21.12
CA ASN A 292 12.34 -6.46 -20.20
C ASN A 292 12.38 -7.13 -18.83
N VAL A 293 13.54 -7.67 -18.49
CA VAL A 293 13.73 -8.52 -17.31
C VAL A 293 13.85 -7.68 -16.03
N HIS A 294 13.78 -8.30 -14.85
CA HIS A 294 14.09 -7.66 -13.60
C HIS A 294 15.57 -7.31 -13.51
N GLY A 295 16.46 -8.27 -13.83
CA GLY A 295 17.89 -8.09 -14.11
C GLY A 295 18.59 -7.08 -13.21
N THR A 296 18.77 -7.40 -11.94
CA THR A 296 19.41 -6.50 -10.97
C THR A 296 20.92 -6.49 -11.09
N GLY A 297 21.51 -7.53 -11.71
CA GLY A 297 22.96 -7.74 -11.73
C GLY A 297 23.45 -8.66 -10.63
N THR A 298 22.63 -8.98 -9.62
CA THR A 298 23.00 -9.89 -8.54
C THR A 298 23.01 -11.34 -9.05
N GLU A 299 23.92 -12.16 -8.50
CA GLU A 299 24.11 -13.53 -8.99
C GLU A 299 22.86 -14.40 -8.78
N ALA A 300 22.24 -14.31 -7.60
CA ALA A 300 21.06 -15.10 -7.28
C ALA A 300 19.86 -14.73 -8.18
N ASN A 301 19.55 -13.44 -8.32
CA ASN A 301 18.38 -13.02 -9.11
C ASN A 301 18.57 -13.32 -10.60
N ASP A 302 19.71 -12.93 -11.18
CA ASP A 302 19.91 -13.09 -12.62
C ASP A 302 19.95 -14.59 -13.03
N ARG A 303 20.48 -15.46 -12.15
CA ARG A 303 20.45 -16.93 -12.33
C ARG A 303 19.03 -17.48 -12.25
N ILE A 304 18.25 -17.09 -11.23
CA ILE A 304 16.89 -17.59 -11.03
C ILE A 304 15.94 -17.06 -12.10
N GLU A 305 16.08 -15.81 -12.51
CA GLU A 305 15.32 -15.23 -13.60
C GLU A 305 15.60 -15.97 -14.92
N THR A 306 16.88 -16.23 -15.24
CA THR A 306 17.27 -17.03 -16.41
C THR A 306 16.63 -18.43 -16.38
N MET A 307 16.72 -19.11 -15.24
CA MET A 307 16.12 -20.44 -15.06
C MET A 307 14.59 -20.40 -15.25
N SER A 308 13.94 -19.39 -14.69
CA SER A 308 12.48 -19.26 -14.74
C SER A 308 12.00 -19.02 -16.16
N MET A 309 12.68 -18.17 -16.93
CA MET A 309 12.34 -17.93 -18.33
C MET A 309 12.50 -19.18 -19.20
N LYS A 310 13.52 -20.01 -18.96
CA LYS A 310 13.67 -21.32 -19.63
C LYS A 310 12.51 -22.28 -19.35
N LYS A 311 11.82 -22.15 -18.22
CA LYS A 311 10.66 -22.99 -17.87
C LYS A 311 9.36 -22.50 -18.49
N VAL A 312 9.27 -21.21 -18.81
CA VAL A 312 8.03 -20.59 -19.34
C VAL A 312 8.04 -20.55 -20.86
N PHE A 313 9.18 -20.21 -21.47
CA PHE A 313 9.27 -19.89 -22.88
C PHE A 313 9.98 -21.00 -23.66
N PRO A 314 9.28 -21.76 -24.53
CA PRO A 314 9.90 -22.82 -25.33
C PRO A 314 11.00 -22.31 -26.26
N ASN A 315 10.83 -21.09 -26.79
CA ASN A 315 11.75 -20.45 -27.73
C ASN A 315 12.61 -19.35 -27.08
N ILE A 316 12.87 -19.43 -25.76
CA ILE A 316 13.53 -18.36 -25.01
C ILE A 316 14.86 -17.90 -25.59
N TYR A 317 15.61 -18.80 -26.23
CA TYR A 317 16.90 -18.50 -26.88
C TYR A 317 16.77 -17.58 -28.10
N HIS A 318 15.57 -17.37 -28.63
CA HIS A 318 15.29 -16.48 -29.76
C HIS A 318 14.58 -15.18 -29.34
N ILE A 319 14.07 -15.11 -28.11
CA ILE A 319 13.39 -13.91 -27.60
C ILE A 319 14.47 -12.96 -27.06
N PRO A 320 14.62 -11.73 -27.60
CA PRO A 320 15.58 -10.76 -27.10
C PRO A 320 15.20 -10.29 -25.69
N LEU A 321 16.21 -10.11 -24.83
CA LEU A 321 16.04 -9.66 -23.44
C LEU A 321 16.95 -8.47 -23.12
N SER A 322 16.48 -7.55 -22.29
CA SER A 322 17.37 -6.55 -21.69
C SER A 322 16.90 -6.05 -20.34
N SER A 323 17.84 -5.48 -19.58
CA SER A 323 17.56 -4.76 -18.34
C SER A 323 17.96 -3.30 -18.48
N THR A 324 16.98 -2.43 -18.38
CA THR A 324 17.15 -0.96 -18.44
C THR A 324 17.73 -0.38 -17.14
N LYS A 325 17.91 -1.19 -16.08
CA LYS A 325 18.64 -0.79 -14.86
C LYS A 325 20.10 -0.40 -15.15
N SER A 326 20.66 -0.84 -16.26
CA SER A 326 22.01 -0.45 -16.68
C SER A 326 22.16 1.05 -17.01
N TYR A 327 21.05 1.78 -17.21
CA TYR A 327 21.06 3.21 -17.49
C TYR A 327 21.05 4.06 -16.21
N VAL A 328 20.13 3.74 -15.30
CA VAL A 328 19.76 4.58 -14.14
C VAL A 328 19.83 3.85 -12.80
N GLY A 329 20.41 2.66 -12.77
CA GLY A 329 20.44 1.82 -11.57
C GLY A 329 19.08 1.21 -11.23
N HIS A 330 18.99 0.65 -10.03
CA HIS A 330 17.76 0.07 -9.51
C HIS A 330 17.01 1.09 -8.65
N ASN A 331 15.94 1.66 -9.20
CA ASN A 331 15.10 2.66 -8.55
C ASN A 331 14.08 2.07 -7.55
N ILE A 332 14.42 0.94 -6.92
CA ILE A 332 13.62 0.21 -5.92
C ILE A 332 12.13 0.19 -6.30
N GLY A 333 11.26 0.95 -5.61
CA GLY A 333 9.81 1.00 -5.83
C GLY A 333 9.40 1.66 -7.14
N ALA A 334 10.18 2.62 -7.66
CA ALA A 334 9.96 3.27 -8.95
C ALA A 334 10.56 2.52 -10.16
N ALA A 335 11.30 1.42 -9.92
CA ALA A 335 12.04 0.74 -10.98
C ALA A 335 11.13 0.32 -12.14
N GLY A 336 10.03 -0.40 -11.86
CA GLY A 336 9.21 -0.98 -12.92
C GLY A 336 8.53 0.05 -13.82
N ILE A 337 8.02 1.17 -13.28
CA ILE A 337 7.37 2.19 -14.10
C ILE A 337 8.35 2.95 -15.00
N VAL A 338 9.54 3.29 -14.51
CA VAL A 338 10.60 3.92 -15.31
C VAL A 338 11.04 2.98 -16.44
N GLU A 339 11.15 1.69 -16.14
CA GLU A 339 11.53 0.64 -17.10
C GLU A 339 10.45 0.43 -18.18
N ILE A 340 9.17 0.47 -17.80
CA ILE A 340 8.04 0.38 -18.74
C ILE A 340 7.97 1.62 -19.63
N ILE A 341 8.14 2.83 -19.08
CA ILE A 341 8.17 4.06 -19.87
C ILE A 341 9.31 4.00 -20.90
N ALA A 342 10.50 3.52 -20.51
CA ALA A 342 11.60 3.31 -21.46
C ALA A 342 11.23 2.31 -22.58
N CYS A 343 10.47 1.26 -22.27
CA CYS A 343 9.97 0.33 -23.27
C CYS A 343 8.97 1.00 -24.22
N PHE A 344 8.00 1.76 -23.73
CA PHE A 344 7.05 2.48 -24.59
C PHE A 344 7.73 3.50 -25.50
N ILE A 345 8.76 4.19 -25.00
CA ILE A 345 9.53 5.15 -25.81
C ILE A 345 10.33 4.45 -26.92
N CYS A 346 11.09 3.39 -26.59
CA CYS A 346 11.99 2.75 -27.54
C CYS A 346 11.26 1.82 -28.52
N LEU A 347 10.31 1.02 -28.02
CA LEU A 347 9.61 0.03 -28.84
C LEU A 347 8.61 0.65 -29.81
N ALA A 348 8.11 1.86 -29.54
CA ALA A 348 7.32 2.64 -30.50
C ALA A 348 8.13 3.09 -31.73
N GLU A 349 9.47 3.06 -31.65
CA GLU A 349 10.37 3.29 -32.79
C GLU A 349 10.98 1.98 -33.33
N ASP A 350 10.40 0.82 -32.96
CA ASP A 350 10.91 -0.51 -33.32
C ASP A 350 12.37 -0.75 -32.89
N LYS A 351 12.77 -0.16 -31.76
CA LYS A 351 14.14 -0.24 -31.20
C LYS A 351 14.14 -0.96 -29.86
N LEU A 352 14.85 -2.08 -29.76
CA LEU A 352 15.03 -2.80 -28.50
C LEU A 352 16.09 -2.12 -27.63
N PRO A 353 15.79 -1.66 -26.40
CA PRO A 353 16.76 -0.99 -25.56
C PRO A 353 17.84 -1.98 -25.11
N PRO A 354 19.14 -1.65 -25.22
CA PRO A 354 20.22 -2.54 -24.78
C PRO A 354 20.40 -2.58 -23.27
N THR A 355 20.96 -3.69 -22.78
CA THR A 355 21.65 -3.70 -21.48
C THR A 355 23.04 -3.09 -21.67
N LEU A 356 23.31 -1.94 -21.04
CA LEU A 356 24.60 -1.26 -21.09
C LEU A 356 25.65 -1.99 -20.23
N ASN A 357 26.92 -1.69 -20.48
CA ASN A 357 28.08 -2.23 -19.75
C ASN A 357 28.20 -3.76 -19.87
N PHE A 358 27.57 -4.35 -20.89
CA PHE A 358 27.50 -5.78 -21.06
C PHE A 358 28.81 -6.29 -21.64
N THR A 359 29.51 -7.16 -20.90
CA THR A 359 30.78 -7.76 -21.35
C THR A 359 30.56 -9.19 -21.83
N GLN A 360 30.87 -10.19 -21.01
CA GLN A 360 30.55 -11.58 -21.30
C GLN A 360 29.36 -12.04 -20.44
N PRO A 361 28.47 -12.89 -20.97
CA PRO A 361 27.44 -13.54 -20.16
C PRO A 361 28.07 -14.38 -19.05
N ARG A 362 27.45 -14.40 -17.87
CA ARG A 362 27.84 -15.32 -16.79
C ARG A 362 27.40 -16.74 -17.12
N HIS A 363 28.05 -17.74 -16.52
CA HIS A 363 27.83 -19.17 -16.82
C HIS A 363 26.35 -19.62 -16.80
N SER A 364 25.53 -19.06 -15.91
CA SER A 364 24.11 -19.42 -15.77
C SER A 364 23.15 -18.41 -16.42
N CYS A 365 23.68 -17.56 -17.29
CA CYS A 365 22.99 -16.45 -17.95
C CYS A 365 23.29 -16.54 -19.46
N ASP A 366 22.70 -17.51 -20.15
CA ASP A 366 23.01 -17.94 -21.52
C ASP A 366 21.90 -17.59 -22.54
N LEU A 367 21.06 -16.60 -22.24
CA LEU A 367 19.95 -16.20 -23.10
C LEU A 367 20.33 -15.08 -24.09
N ASN A 368 19.40 -14.73 -24.98
CA ASN A 368 19.59 -13.74 -26.04
C ASN A 368 19.50 -12.29 -25.50
N TYR A 369 20.51 -11.86 -24.75
CA TYR A 369 20.56 -10.49 -24.24
C TYR A 369 20.91 -9.50 -25.37
N VAL A 370 20.27 -8.33 -25.37
CA VAL A 370 20.59 -7.20 -26.25
C VAL A 370 21.75 -6.41 -25.62
N PRO A 371 23.00 -6.52 -26.09
CA PRO A 371 24.15 -5.97 -25.39
C PRO A 371 24.61 -4.65 -26.00
N ASN A 372 24.68 -3.59 -25.17
CA ASN A 372 25.26 -2.27 -25.44
C ASN A 372 24.67 -1.43 -26.59
N PHE A 373 24.05 -2.01 -27.61
CA PHE A 373 23.51 -1.31 -28.77
C PHE A 373 22.07 -1.74 -29.06
N PHE A 374 21.28 -0.78 -29.56
CA PHE A 374 19.92 -1.04 -29.99
C PHE A 374 19.89 -2.08 -31.11
N GLN A 375 18.85 -2.90 -31.10
CA GLN A 375 18.51 -3.80 -32.20
C GLN A 375 17.18 -3.37 -32.80
N ASP A 376 17.10 -3.36 -34.12
CA ASP A 376 15.87 -3.08 -34.86
C ASP A 376 14.95 -4.30 -34.82
N LYS A 377 13.78 -4.15 -34.19
CA LYS A 377 12.75 -5.19 -34.16
C LYS A 377 11.41 -4.55 -33.80
N LYS A 378 10.41 -4.80 -34.64
CA LYS A 378 9.02 -4.51 -34.31
C LYS A 378 8.51 -5.48 -33.25
N VAL A 379 7.93 -4.94 -32.18
CA VAL A 379 7.42 -5.70 -31.04
C VAL A 379 5.90 -5.53 -30.95
N LYS A 380 5.17 -6.65 -31.05
CA LYS A 380 3.72 -6.67 -30.81
C LYS A 380 3.44 -6.77 -29.32
N PHE A 381 4.03 -7.74 -28.63
CA PHE A 381 3.89 -7.88 -27.17
C PHE A 381 5.24 -7.94 -26.49
N PHE A 382 5.39 -7.20 -25.40
CA PHE A 382 6.50 -7.35 -24.49
C PHE A 382 6.04 -7.72 -23.09
N MET A 383 6.90 -8.45 -22.39
CA MET A 383 6.73 -8.77 -20.98
C MET A 383 7.72 -7.97 -20.14
N LYS A 384 7.24 -7.37 -19.05
CA LYS A 384 8.06 -6.75 -18.01
C LYS A 384 8.00 -7.57 -16.73
N ASN A 385 9.15 -7.97 -16.20
CA ASN A 385 9.26 -8.70 -14.94
C ASN A 385 9.92 -7.85 -13.84
N ASN A 386 9.37 -7.92 -12.62
CA ASN A 386 9.96 -7.38 -11.40
C ASN A 386 9.80 -8.38 -10.24
N TYR A 387 10.86 -8.52 -9.44
CA TYR A 387 10.88 -9.37 -8.25
C TYR A 387 11.39 -8.56 -7.06
N ALA A 388 10.87 -8.81 -5.87
CA ALA A 388 11.12 -7.99 -4.70
C ALA A 388 11.43 -8.82 -3.44
N PHE A 389 11.98 -8.12 -2.44
CA PHE A 389 12.09 -8.66 -1.09
C PHE A 389 10.73 -9.14 -0.57
N GLY A 390 10.79 -10.20 0.24
CA GLY A 390 9.64 -10.97 0.68
C GLY A 390 9.06 -11.90 -0.40
N GLY A 391 9.72 -12.01 -1.55
CA GLY A 391 9.30 -12.91 -2.63
C GLY A 391 8.10 -12.40 -3.42
N ASN A 392 7.78 -11.10 -3.35
CA ASN A 392 6.71 -10.50 -4.15
C ASN A 392 7.18 -10.42 -5.61
N ASN A 393 6.38 -10.95 -6.52
CA ASN A 393 6.68 -10.99 -7.95
C ASN A 393 5.56 -10.31 -8.72
N CYS A 394 5.89 -9.55 -9.76
CA CYS A 394 4.93 -8.95 -10.68
C CYS A 394 5.41 -9.05 -12.12
N SER A 395 4.50 -9.45 -13.01
CA SER A 395 4.72 -9.47 -14.45
C SER A 395 3.62 -8.68 -15.15
N ILE A 396 4.01 -7.82 -16.08
CA ILE A 396 3.10 -7.02 -16.93
C ILE A 396 3.32 -7.44 -18.38
N ILE A 397 2.23 -7.58 -19.14
CA ILE A 397 2.26 -7.72 -20.59
C ILE A 397 1.66 -6.46 -21.19
N ALA A 398 2.39 -5.87 -22.13
CA ALA A 398 2.02 -4.59 -22.73
C ALA A 398 2.39 -4.57 -24.22
N SER A 399 1.85 -3.58 -24.93
CA SER A 399 2.11 -3.35 -26.35
C SER A 399 2.27 -1.86 -26.63
N PRO A 400 3.33 -1.43 -27.37
CA PRO A 400 3.49 -0.04 -27.79
C PRO A 400 2.45 0.40 -28.83
N TYR A 401 1.59 -0.53 -29.28
CA TYR A 401 0.54 -0.29 -30.26
C TYR A 401 -0.80 -0.83 -29.76
N ILE A 402 -1.90 -0.28 -30.30
CA ILE A 402 -3.22 -0.89 -30.15
C ILE A 402 -3.24 -2.20 -30.96
N THR A 403 -3.25 -3.34 -30.28
CA THR A 403 -3.33 -4.65 -30.91
C THR A 403 -4.73 -4.99 -31.42
N ASP A 404 -4.81 -5.99 -32.30
CA ASP A 404 -6.05 -6.63 -32.76
C ASP A 404 -6.62 -7.64 -31.75
N LYS A 405 -5.98 -7.77 -30.57
CA LYS A 405 -6.41 -8.71 -29.53
C LYS A 405 -7.76 -8.27 -28.96
N THR A 406 -8.71 -9.21 -28.99
CA THR A 406 -9.98 -9.04 -28.28
C THR A 406 -9.72 -9.17 -26.77
N PRO A 407 -10.17 -8.20 -25.95
CA PRO A 407 -10.11 -8.33 -24.49
C PRO A 407 -10.76 -9.63 -24.02
N THR A 408 -10.19 -10.24 -22.98
CA THR A 408 -10.71 -11.48 -22.39
C THR A 408 -12.09 -11.27 -21.76
N GLU A 409 -12.78 -12.35 -21.46
CA GLU A 409 -14.09 -12.34 -20.79
C GLU A 409 -14.04 -13.14 -19.50
N TYR A 410 -14.88 -12.77 -18.54
CA TYR A 410 -15.02 -13.52 -17.29
C TYR A 410 -16.49 -13.55 -16.85
N LYS A 411 -16.83 -14.53 -16.02
CA LYS A 411 -18.13 -14.55 -15.34
C LYS A 411 -17.94 -14.02 -13.92
N ALA A 412 -18.53 -12.87 -13.63
CA ALA A 412 -18.45 -12.26 -12.30
C ALA A 412 -18.90 -13.26 -11.21
N LYS A 413 -18.03 -13.50 -10.22
CA LYS A 413 -18.31 -14.38 -9.08
C LYS A 413 -19.02 -13.63 -7.98
N LYS A 414 -19.82 -14.34 -7.18
CA LYS A 414 -20.35 -13.79 -5.93
C LYS A 414 -19.33 -14.05 -4.84
N VAL A 415 -18.91 -13.00 -4.14
CA VAL A 415 -17.83 -13.09 -3.15
C VAL A 415 -18.42 -13.24 -1.77
N VAL A 416 -17.97 -14.27 -1.05
CA VAL A 416 -18.42 -14.56 0.31
C VAL A 416 -17.27 -14.60 1.29
N ILE A 417 -17.58 -14.27 2.54
CA ILE A 417 -16.69 -14.42 3.69
C ILE A 417 -16.98 -15.80 4.29
N THR A 418 -15.98 -16.68 4.30
CA THR A 418 -16.10 -18.03 4.89
C THR A 418 -15.21 -18.25 6.10
N GLY A 419 -14.34 -17.29 6.39
CA GLY A 419 -13.47 -17.31 7.56
C GLY A 419 -13.28 -15.91 8.12
N VAL A 420 -13.26 -15.82 9.45
CA VAL A 420 -13.01 -14.60 10.20
C VAL A 420 -11.97 -14.95 11.26
N GLY A 421 -10.96 -14.11 11.42
CA GLY A 421 -9.97 -14.25 12.47
C GLY A 421 -9.57 -12.89 13.02
N ALA A 422 -9.38 -12.80 14.34
CA ALA A 422 -9.08 -11.55 14.99
C ALA A 422 -8.31 -11.76 16.30
N ILE A 423 -7.42 -10.83 16.62
CA ILE A 423 -6.75 -10.75 17.91
C ILE A 423 -6.68 -9.29 18.34
N THR A 424 -6.99 -9.03 19.60
CA THR A 424 -6.98 -7.69 20.21
C THR A 424 -6.59 -7.77 21.68
N SER A 425 -6.48 -6.64 22.35
CA SER A 425 -6.20 -6.57 23.80
C SER A 425 -7.25 -7.23 24.71
N ILE A 426 -8.44 -7.57 24.21
CA ILE A 426 -9.52 -8.19 25.00
C ILE A 426 -9.76 -9.67 24.66
N GLY A 427 -9.06 -10.22 23.65
CA GLY A 427 -9.22 -11.62 23.26
C GLY A 427 -8.28 -12.04 22.13
N ASN A 428 -7.88 -13.31 22.15
CA ASN A 428 -6.91 -13.89 21.21
C ASN A 428 -7.55 -14.55 19.97
N ASN A 429 -8.88 -14.55 19.92
CA ASN A 429 -9.71 -15.03 18.80
C ASN A 429 -11.05 -14.27 18.81
N ILE A 430 -11.82 -14.35 17.72
CA ILE A 430 -13.07 -13.57 17.57
C ILE A 430 -14.10 -13.87 18.67
N MET A 431 -14.20 -15.13 19.10
CA MET A 431 -15.17 -15.54 20.11
C MET A 431 -14.81 -15.06 21.51
N GLU A 432 -13.53 -15.03 21.87
CA GLU A 432 -13.06 -14.42 23.11
C GLU A 432 -13.34 -12.92 23.15
N ILE A 433 -13.12 -12.22 22.03
CA ILE A 433 -13.41 -10.78 21.89
C ILE A 433 -14.91 -10.52 22.11
N ILE A 434 -15.78 -11.27 21.43
CA ILE A 434 -17.24 -11.15 21.58
C ILE A 434 -17.66 -11.46 23.02
N THR A 435 -17.12 -12.53 23.61
CA THR A 435 -17.45 -12.92 24.99
C THR A 435 -17.04 -11.83 25.99
N ALA A 436 -15.87 -11.21 25.79
CA ALA A 436 -15.40 -10.11 26.62
C ALA A 436 -16.30 -8.86 26.50
N ILE A 437 -16.73 -8.51 25.29
CA ILE A 437 -17.66 -7.41 25.03
C ILE A 437 -19.00 -7.65 25.73
N LEU A 438 -19.58 -8.85 25.57
CA LEU A 438 -20.89 -9.19 26.14
C LEU A 438 -20.87 -9.31 27.67
N ALA A 439 -19.73 -9.68 28.25
CA ALA A 439 -19.56 -9.72 29.70
C ALA A 439 -19.51 -8.32 30.33
N GLY A 440 -19.27 -7.27 29.54
CA GLY A 440 -19.20 -5.87 30.00
C GLY A 440 -18.00 -5.55 30.90
N ASP A 441 -17.04 -6.47 31.04
CA ASP A 441 -16.10 -6.48 32.18
C ASP A 441 -14.61 -6.55 31.82
N LYS A 442 -14.23 -6.16 30.59
CA LYS A 442 -12.80 -6.06 30.21
C LYS A 442 -12.52 -4.86 29.34
N THR A 443 -11.95 -3.81 29.93
CA THR A 443 -11.31 -2.68 29.22
C THR A 443 -9.99 -3.08 28.55
N GLY A 444 -9.71 -4.37 28.37
CA GLY A 444 -8.42 -4.90 27.94
C GLY A 444 -7.26 -4.56 28.88
N THR A 445 -6.06 -5.00 28.51
CA THR A 445 -4.85 -4.61 29.23
C THR A 445 -4.36 -3.26 28.71
N LEU A 446 -4.57 -2.21 29.50
CA LEU A 446 -3.99 -0.90 29.22
C LEU A 446 -2.54 -0.83 29.71
N LYS A 447 -1.64 -0.37 28.86
CA LYS A 447 -0.25 -0.05 29.23
C LYS A 447 0.04 1.43 29.01
N PRO A 448 0.82 2.07 29.89
CA PRO A 448 1.24 3.45 29.67
C PRO A 448 2.14 3.55 28.45
N ILE A 449 2.06 4.67 27.74
CA ILE A 449 3.01 4.98 26.67
C ILE A 449 4.32 5.41 27.33
N VAL A 450 5.35 4.60 27.16
CA VAL A 450 6.69 4.85 27.69
C VAL A 450 7.68 4.83 26.55
N PHE A 451 8.46 5.90 26.42
CA PHE A 451 9.54 5.99 25.44
C PHE A 451 10.78 5.27 25.98
N ALA A 452 11.41 4.45 25.14
CA ALA A 452 12.69 3.84 25.49
C ALA A 452 13.76 4.92 25.67
N SER A 453 14.80 4.65 26.47
CA SER A 453 15.78 5.67 26.87
C SER A 453 16.54 6.30 25.69
N ASP A 454 16.80 5.51 24.65
CA ASP A 454 17.36 5.96 23.37
C ASP A 454 16.39 6.90 22.64
N VAL A 455 15.13 6.50 22.51
CA VAL A 455 14.08 7.33 21.88
C VAL A 455 13.85 8.63 22.65
N GLN A 456 13.82 8.60 23.98
CA GLN A 456 13.67 9.78 24.82
C GLN A 456 14.86 10.74 24.63
N LYS A 457 16.09 10.20 24.56
CA LYS A 457 17.27 11.02 24.30
C LYS A 457 17.19 11.71 22.93
N ASP A 458 16.70 11.01 21.91
CA ASP A 458 16.50 11.59 20.59
C ASP A 458 15.45 12.71 20.61
N ILE A 459 14.34 12.51 21.33
CA ILE A 459 13.31 13.53 21.58
C ILE A 459 13.92 14.75 22.29
N ASP A 460 14.65 14.55 23.39
CA ASP A 460 15.24 15.64 24.18
C ASP A 460 16.24 16.46 23.34
N ASN A 461 17.08 15.79 22.55
CA ASN A 461 18.02 16.45 21.63
C ASN A 461 17.28 17.26 20.58
N LEU A 462 16.21 16.71 20.00
CA LEU A 462 15.37 17.37 19.00
C LEU A 462 14.70 18.63 19.55
N MET A 463 14.08 18.52 20.72
CA MET A 463 13.40 19.64 21.36
C MET A 463 14.37 20.78 21.66
N SER A 464 15.64 20.49 21.95
CA SER A 464 16.66 21.51 22.16
C SER A 464 17.01 22.34 20.91
N VAL A 465 16.82 21.78 19.71
CA VAL A 465 17.00 22.48 18.42
C VAL A 465 15.75 23.25 18.05
N VAL A 466 14.61 22.59 18.14
CA VAL A 466 13.29 23.15 17.88
C VAL A 466 13.05 24.45 18.67
N ILE A 467 13.42 24.47 19.94
CA ILE A 467 13.24 25.65 20.82
C ILE A 467 14.19 26.80 20.44
N LYS A 468 15.31 26.54 19.75
CA LYS A 468 16.31 27.56 19.37
C LYS A 468 16.01 28.25 18.04
N ASP A 469 15.22 27.64 17.18
CA ASP A 469 14.89 28.21 15.88
C ASP A 469 13.75 29.24 16.01
N ASN A 470 13.98 30.48 15.58
CA ASN A 470 12.99 31.56 15.65
C ASN A 470 11.73 31.29 14.78
N ASP A 471 11.77 30.28 13.90
CA ASP A 471 10.59 29.75 13.17
C ASP A 471 9.59 29.04 14.11
N PHE A 472 10.05 28.62 15.30
CA PHE A 472 9.19 28.07 16.35
C PHE A 472 8.28 29.15 16.94
N GLU A 473 8.74 30.39 17.12
CA GLU A 473 7.92 31.52 17.62
C GLU A 473 6.85 31.99 16.61
N GLN A 474 7.08 31.86 15.30
CA GLN A 474 6.02 32.08 14.28
C GLN A 474 5.04 30.90 14.20
N SER A 475 5.51 29.67 14.48
CA SER A 475 4.67 28.47 14.57
C SER A 475 3.88 28.39 15.88
N LEU A 476 4.35 29.06 16.93
CA LEU A 476 3.75 29.18 18.27
C LEU A 476 2.48 30.05 18.31
N GLY A 477 2.23 30.86 17.29
CA GLY A 477 0.97 31.59 17.13
C GLY A 477 -0.22 30.71 16.72
N HIS A 478 0.03 29.42 16.39
CA HIS A 478 -0.97 28.51 15.86
C HIS A 478 -1.59 27.63 16.97
N PRO A 479 -2.93 27.45 17.02
CA PRO A 479 -3.61 26.64 18.05
C PRO A 479 -3.23 25.15 18.14
N TYR A 480 -2.31 24.65 17.31
CA TYR A 480 -1.98 23.23 17.16
C TYR A 480 -0.75 22.75 17.94
N PHE A 481 0.05 23.62 18.57
CA PHE A 481 1.22 23.19 19.35
C PHE A 481 0.93 23.09 20.84
N ASP A 482 1.24 21.93 21.43
CA ASP A 482 1.12 21.68 22.87
C ASP A 482 2.51 21.72 23.54
N LEU A 483 2.78 22.80 24.27
CA LEU A 483 4.04 22.99 25.00
C LEU A 483 4.16 22.08 26.25
N ASP A 484 3.07 21.45 26.70
CA ASP A 484 3.04 20.52 27.84
C ASP A 484 2.97 19.04 27.39
N ILE A 485 3.35 18.76 26.13
CA ILE A 485 3.22 17.43 25.52
C ILE A 485 3.94 16.33 26.32
N ASP A 486 5.08 16.65 26.91
CA ASP A 486 5.85 15.75 27.76
C ASP A 486 5.05 15.28 28.98
N HIS A 487 4.39 16.22 29.66
CA HIS A 487 3.56 15.92 30.81
C HIS A 487 2.28 15.18 30.39
N ARG A 488 1.65 15.55 29.28
CA ARG A 488 0.47 14.84 28.75
C ARG A 488 0.77 13.41 28.34
N LEU A 489 1.86 13.15 27.61
CA LEU A 489 2.22 11.79 27.20
C LEU A 489 2.65 10.94 28.41
N LYS A 490 3.48 11.48 29.31
CA LYS A 490 4.00 10.73 30.48
C LYS A 490 2.91 10.42 31.51
N ASN A 491 1.92 11.29 31.70
CA ASN A 491 0.91 11.14 32.76
C ASN A 491 -0.50 10.78 32.27
N ASN A 492 -0.81 10.96 30.97
CA ASN A 492 -2.18 10.88 30.45
C ASN A 492 -2.36 10.10 29.13
N ALA A 493 -1.41 9.25 28.71
CA ALA A 493 -1.57 8.43 27.51
C ALA A 493 -1.30 6.93 27.76
N CYS A 494 -2.19 6.07 27.26
CA CYS A 494 -2.02 4.62 27.27
C CYS A 494 -2.32 4.01 25.89
N TYR A 495 -2.07 2.71 25.76
CA TYR A 495 -2.51 1.91 24.63
C TYR A 495 -3.07 0.57 25.12
N HIS A 496 -3.95 -0.02 24.31
CA HIS A 496 -4.47 -1.36 24.51
C HIS A 496 -3.45 -2.38 24.02
N ALA A 497 -2.84 -3.11 24.97
CA ALA A 497 -1.76 -4.05 24.71
C ALA A 497 -2.24 -5.50 24.67
N ILE A 498 -1.59 -6.32 23.86
CA ILE A 498 -1.75 -7.77 23.87
C ILE A 498 -0.67 -8.39 24.77
N THR A 499 -1.06 -9.04 25.89
CA THR A 499 -0.10 -9.61 26.85
C THR A 499 -0.11 -11.13 26.95
N ASP A 500 -1.24 -11.78 26.66
CA ASP A 500 -1.48 -13.17 27.06
C ASP A 500 -1.33 -14.16 25.89
N VAL A 501 -0.33 -13.94 25.04
CA VAL A 501 -0.11 -14.73 23.83
C VAL A 501 1.19 -15.51 23.94
N ASN A 502 1.12 -16.82 23.70
CA ASN A 502 2.30 -17.68 23.62
C ASN A 502 2.39 -18.33 22.22
N PRO A 503 3.05 -17.66 21.25
CA PRO A 503 3.09 -18.11 19.85
C PRO A 503 3.65 -19.53 19.70
N LYS A 504 4.66 -19.89 20.51
CA LYS A 504 5.31 -21.22 20.45
C LYS A 504 4.38 -22.37 20.84
N LYS A 505 3.35 -22.10 21.65
CA LYS A 505 2.39 -23.11 22.11
C LYS A 505 1.20 -23.25 21.17
N THR A 506 0.82 -22.18 20.49
CA THR A 506 -0.43 -22.09 19.72
C THR A 506 -0.22 -22.16 18.22
N LEU A 507 0.89 -21.63 17.69
CA LEU A 507 1.18 -21.62 16.26
C LEU A 507 2.01 -22.84 15.87
N ARG A 508 1.58 -23.51 14.79
CA ARG A 508 2.21 -24.74 14.31
C ARG A 508 3.63 -24.51 13.77
N TYR A 509 3.81 -23.40 13.06
CA TYR A 509 5.08 -22.98 12.48
C TYR A 509 5.36 -21.56 12.97
N TYR A 510 6.48 -21.36 13.68
CA TYR A 510 6.85 -20.05 14.22
C TYR A 510 8.37 -20.01 14.46
N ASP A 511 9.07 -19.11 13.76
CA ASP A 511 10.48 -18.84 14.04
C ASP A 511 10.61 -17.56 14.89
N PRO A 512 10.91 -17.67 16.19
CA PRO A 512 11.02 -16.51 17.08
C PRO A 512 12.16 -15.55 16.69
N ARG A 513 13.12 -15.97 15.85
CA ARG A 513 14.24 -15.12 15.42
C ARG A 513 13.86 -14.17 14.28
N LYS A 514 12.78 -14.49 13.57
CA LYS A 514 12.24 -13.69 12.46
C LYS A 514 10.91 -13.01 12.82
N ALA A 515 10.37 -13.35 13.98
CA ALA A 515 9.09 -12.86 14.42
C ALA A 515 9.14 -11.35 14.68
N ILE A 516 8.15 -10.66 14.14
CA ILE A 516 7.82 -9.27 14.42
C ILE A 516 6.48 -9.26 15.18
N PRO A 517 6.26 -8.37 16.17
CA PRO A 517 5.03 -8.39 16.97
C PRO A 517 3.76 -8.32 16.12
N SER A 518 3.65 -7.32 15.25
CA SER A 518 2.55 -7.18 14.27
C SER A 518 2.39 -8.41 13.36
N GLY A 519 3.48 -9.00 12.87
CA GLY A 519 3.45 -10.24 12.08
C GLY A 519 3.01 -11.47 12.89
N THR A 520 3.26 -11.47 14.20
CA THR A 520 2.75 -12.51 15.10
C THR A 520 1.24 -12.39 15.24
N TYR A 521 0.72 -11.19 15.49
CA TYR A 521 -0.73 -10.94 15.57
C TYR A 521 -1.42 -11.29 14.25
N ALA A 522 -0.85 -10.86 13.11
CA ALA A 522 -1.34 -11.22 11.78
C ALA A 522 -1.42 -12.74 11.59
N LEU A 523 -0.40 -13.49 12.05
CA LEU A 523 -0.36 -14.95 11.91
C LEU A 523 -1.41 -15.66 12.78
N PHE A 524 -1.75 -15.12 13.96
CA PHE A 524 -2.87 -15.63 14.77
C PHE A 524 -4.21 -15.43 14.05
N ALA A 525 -4.51 -14.21 13.62
CA ALA A 525 -5.75 -13.90 12.91
C ALA A 525 -5.84 -14.70 11.59
N LEU A 526 -4.74 -14.87 10.87
CA LEU A 526 -4.66 -15.68 9.66
C LEU A 526 -5.00 -17.15 9.93
N ASN A 527 -4.38 -17.75 10.96
CA ASN A 527 -4.64 -19.14 11.32
C ASN A 527 -6.09 -19.36 11.75
N GLU A 528 -6.67 -18.41 12.51
CA GLU A 528 -8.08 -18.46 12.89
C GLU A 528 -9.01 -18.36 11.67
N ALA A 529 -8.75 -17.43 10.74
CA ALA A 529 -9.54 -17.28 9.52
C ALA A 529 -9.48 -18.55 8.65
N LEU A 530 -8.29 -19.14 8.49
CA LEU A 530 -8.11 -20.43 7.80
C LEU A 530 -8.88 -21.56 8.49
N ALA A 531 -8.82 -21.63 9.82
CA ALA A 531 -9.53 -22.63 10.61
C ALA A 531 -11.06 -22.49 10.47
N ASN A 532 -11.58 -21.26 10.56
CA ASN A 532 -13.01 -20.95 10.39
C ASN A 532 -13.49 -21.32 8.99
N ALA A 533 -12.67 -21.05 7.97
CA ALA A 533 -12.95 -21.45 6.59
C ALA A 533 -12.79 -22.96 6.34
N GLY A 534 -12.26 -23.74 7.30
CA GLY A 534 -11.95 -25.15 7.09
C GLY A 534 -10.85 -25.39 6.04
N ARG A 535 -9.97 -24.40 5.83
CA ARG A 535 -8.94 -24.40 4.78
C ARG A 535 -7.58 -24.76 5.36
N LYS A 536 -6.91 -25.75 4.77
CA LYS A 536 -5.51 -26.12 5.06
C LYS A 536 -4.67 -25.98 3.80
N ILE A 537 -3.60 -25.20 3.84
CA ILE A 537 -2.68 -25.02 2.71
C ILE A 537 -1.77 -26.26 2.63
N LYS A 538 -1.72 -26.90 1.46
CA LYS A 538 -0.88 -28.09 1.21
C LYS A 538 0.14 -27.78 0.12
N ARG A 539 -0.03 -28.32 -1.08
CA ARG A 539 0.83 -28.05 -2.25
C ARG A 539 0.17 -27.08 -3.24
N ASP A 540 -0.82 -26.34 -2.76
CA ASP A 540 -1.76 -25.53 -3.53
C ASP A 540 -1.81 -24.08 -3.01
N GLY A 541 -0.72 -23.60 -2.42
CA GLY A 541 -0.61 -22.23 -1.92
C GLY A 541 -0.69 -21.16 -3.01
N ASP A 542 -0.46 -21.54 -4.27
CA ASP A 542 -0.64 -20.74 -5.48
C ASP A 542 -2.12 -20.40 -5.78
N ASN A 543 -3.04 -21.21 -5.23
CA ASN A 543 -4.49 -20.99 -5.27
C ASN A 543 -4.99 -20.07 -4.15
N LEU A 544 -4.14 -19.63 -3.23
CA LEU A 544 -4.52 -18.69 -2.18
C LEU A 544 -3.77 -17.36 -2.34
N GLY A 545 -4.51 -16.27 -2.56
CA GLY A 545 -3.99 -14.92 -2.51
C GLY A 545 -3.95 -14.36 -1.09
N PHE A 546 -3.13 -13.33 -0.87
CA PHE A 546 -2.98 -12.69 0.42
C PHE A 546 -2.68 -11.19 0.28
N ILE A 547 -3.61 -10.37 0.71
CA ILE A 547 -3.60 -8.92 0.49
C ILE A 547 -3.73 -8.26 1.86
N VAL A 548 -2.71 -7.51 2.27
CA VAL A 548 -2.69 -6.91 3.61
C VAL A 548 -2.61 -5.40 3.52
N GLY A 549 -3.48 -4.71 4.25
CA GLY A 549 -3.43 -3.28 4.45
C GLY A 549 -2.71 -2.93 5.75
N MET A 550 -1.79 -1.97 5.69
CA MET A 550 -0.95 -1.54 6.81
C MET A 550 -1.02 -0.02 7.00
N SER A 551 -1.12 0.44 8.24
CA SER A 551 -0.99 1.87 8.59
C SER A 551 0.48 2.22 8.81
N LYS A 552 1.08 1.63 9.85
CA LYS A 552 2.42 2.01 10.35
C LYS A 552 3.52 0.98 10.11
N GLY A 553 3.16 -0.28 9.82
CA GLY A 553 4.13 -1.36 9.61
C GLY A 553 4.85 -1.83 10.90
N PRO A 554 5.97 -2.56 10.77
CA PRO A 554 6.69 -3.17 11.91
C PRO A 554 7.60 -2.16 12.64
N GLN A 555 7.00 -1.20 13.34
CA GLN A 555 7.69 -0.05 13.93
C GLN A 555 8.86 -0.40 14.86
N SER A 556 8.73 -1.43 15.69
CA SER A 556 9.80 -1.85 16.62
C SER A 556 11.05 -2.33 15.87
N THR A 557 10.86 -3.04 14.76
CA THR A 557 11.94 -3.51 13.89
C THR A 557 12.59 -2.36 13.14
N VAL A 558 11.77 -1.44 12.61
CA VAL A 558 12.24 -0.21 11.98
C VAL A 558 13.13 0.57 12.96
N ASN A 559 12.69 0.77 14.21
CA ASN A 559 13.48 1.48 15.21
C ASN A 559 14.82 0.77 15.52
N ARG A 560 14.81 -0.56 15.74
CA ARG A 560 16.07 -1.31 15.99
C ARG A 560 17.05 -1.19 14.83
N TYR A 561 16.56 -1.16 13.60
CA TYR A 561 17.39 -0.95 12.42
C TYR A 561 17.93 0.47 12.36
N LEU A 562 17.06 1.48 12.50
CA LEU A 562 17.46 2.89 12.43
C LEU A 562 18.47 3.25 13.52
N GLN A 563 18.27 2.78 14.76
CA GLN A 563 19.24 2.96 15.85
C GLN A 563 20.60 2.31 15.55
N SER A 564 20.64 1.26 14.73
CA SER A 564 21.91 0.63 14.33
C SER A 564 22.72 1.42 13.31
N LEU A 565 22.16 2.50 12.73
CA LEU A 565 22.91 3.44 11.89
C LEU A 565 23.88 4.30 12.70
N ILE A 566 23.68 4.40 14.01
CA ILE A 566 24.46 5.26 14.91
C ILE A 566 25.42 4.40 15.75
N PRO A 567 26.70 4.79 15.90
CA PRO A 567 27.35 6.00 15.37
C PRO A 567 27.91 5.85 13.95
N ASP A 568 27.87 4.63 13.38
CA ASP A 568 28.54 4.29 12.13
C ASP A 568 27.58 3.54 11.19
N PRO A 569 27.08 4.19 10.11
CA PRO A 569 26.09 3.59 9.22
C PRO A 569 26.68 2.47 8.35
N GLN A 570 27.99 2.20 8.43
CA GLN A 570 28.59 1.00 7.83
C GLN A 570 28.29 -0.28 8.62
N LYS A 571 27.83 -0.16 9.88
CA LYS A 571 27.67 -1.29 10.82
C LYS A 571 26.22 -1.59 11.18
N VAL A 572 25.30 -1.31 10.27
CA VAL A 572 23.87 -1.58 10.45
C VAL A 572 23.58 -3.06 10.70
N ARG A 573 22.48 -3.34 11.40
CA ARG A 573 21.96 -4.68 11.63
C ARG A 573 21.32 -5.24 10.36
N THR A 574 22.11 -5.93 9.55
CA THR A 574 21.67 -6.52 8.26
C THR A 574 20.45 -7.44 8.38
N SER A 575 20.29 -8.15 9.50
CA SER A 575 19.15 -9.04 9.74
C SER A 575 17.83 -8.31 9.93
N GLU A 576 17.85 -7.06 10.36
CA GLU A 576 16.62 -6.26 10.60
C GLU A 576 16.18 -5.52 9.32
N PHE A 577 17.09 -5.28 8.38
CA PHE A 577 16.82 -4.49 7.16
C PHE A 577 15.60 -4.97 6.37
N PRO A 578 15.44 -6.27 6.05
CA PRO A 578 14.25 -6.73 5.33
C PRO A 578 12.96 -6.56 6.14
N GLY A 579 13.08 -6.63 7.47
CA GLY A 579 11.98 -6.44 8.41
C GLY A 579 11.56 -4.98 8.58
N THR A 580 12.26 -4.02 7.97
CA THR A 580 11.86 -2.60 7.98
C THR A 580 10.83 -2.25 6.91
N LEU A 581 10.60 -3.15 5.95
CA LEU A 581 9.68 -2.90 4.85
C LEU A 581 8.22 -3.07 5.30
N MET A 582 7.33 -2.27 4.71
CA MET A 582 5.89 -2.36 4.99
C MET A 582 5.30 -3.74 4.69
N ASN A 583 5.83 -4.44 3.67
CA ASN A 583 5.43 -5.80 3.33
C ASN A 583 6.06 -6.90 4.22
N ALA A 584 6.82 -6.57 5.27
CA ALA A 584 7.43 -7.58 6.13
C ALA A 584 6.40 -8.44 6.88
N VAL A 585 5.29 -7.83 7.35
CA VAL A 585 4.17 -8.52 8.01
C VAL A 585 3.53 -9.59 7.12
N PRO A 586 3.05 -9.25 5.91
CA PRO A 586 2.51 -10.27 5.00
C PRO A 586 3.58 -11.27 4.54
N THR A 587 4.83 -10.85 4.37
CA THR A 587 5.96 -11.75 4.02
C THR A 587 6.16 -12.83 5.08
N PHE A 588 6.19 -12.45 6.36
CA PHE A 588 6.35 -13.37 7.48
C PHE A 588 5.24 -14.44 7.49
N CYS A 589 3.99 -14.00 7.30
CA CYS A 589 2.84 -14.90 7.25
C CYS A 589 2.87 -15.81 6.00
N ALA A 590 3.19 -15.26 4.82
CA ALA A 590 3.24 -16.01 3.56
C ALA A 590 4.32 -17.10 3.59
N ILE A 591 5.52 -16.79 4.10
CA ILE A 591 6.60 -17.77 4.29
C ILE A 591 6.17 -18.87 5.28
N THR A 592 5.52 -18.47 6.37
CA THR A 592 5.15 -19.41 7.45
C THR A 592 4.07 -20.40 7.01
N GLU A 593 3.04 -19.92 6.30
CA GLU A 593 1.89 -20.74 5.87
C GLU A 593 2.01 -21.27 4.43
N GLY A 594 3.01 -20.80 3.67
CA GLY A 594 3.24 -21.23 2.29
C GLY A 594 2.25 -20.62 1.28
N ILE A 595 1.87 -19.35 1.45
CA ILE A 595 0.90 -18.66 0.59
C ILE A 595 1.61 -18.03 -0.62
N LYS A 596 1.21 -18.41 -1.83
CA LYS A 596 1.96 -18.11 -3.08
C LYS A 596 1.15 -17.44 -4.18
N GLY A 597 -0.17 -17.32 -4.01
CA GLY A 597 -1.06 -16.73 -5.00
C GLY A 597 -0.89 -15.22 -5.13
N TYR A 598 -1.95 -14.54 -5.55
CA TYR A 598 -1.97 -13.08 -5.68
C TYR A 598 -1.61 -12.40 -4.36
N THR A 599 -0.46 -11.72 -4.30
CA THR A 599 0.02 -11.07 -3.07
C THR A 599 0.29 -9.60 -3.31
N THR A 600 -0.13 -8.75 -2.37
CA THR A 600 0.24 -7.32 -2.33
C THR A 600 0.10 -6.75 -0.92
N THR A 601 0.67 -5.56 -0.71
CA THR A 601 0.57 -4.80 0.53
C THR A 601 0.13 -3.38 0.20
N LEU A 602 -0.95 -2.93 0.82
CA LEU A 602 -1.45 -1.56 0.70
C LEU A 602 -1.09 -0.77 1.96
N ALA A 603 -0.77 0.51 1.82
CA ALA A 603 -0.31 1.33 2.93
C ALA A 603 -0.87 2.76 2.91
N THR A 604 -2.21 2.84 2.89
CA THR A 604 -2.95 4.11 2.87
C THR A 604 -3.21 4.71 4.25
N GLY A 605 -2.60 4.18 5.32
CA GLY A 605 -2.84 4.61 6.70
C GLY A 605 -4.00 3.86 7.38
N VAL A 606 -4.73 4.56 8.26
CA VAL A 606 -5.91 4.01 8.94
C VAL A 606 -6.89 3.39 7.94
N ASN A 607 -7.46 2.24 8.30
CA ASN A 607 -8.35 1.42 7.47
C ASN A 607 -7.74 0.92 6.15
N ALA A 608 -6.42 0.87 5.99
CA ALA A 608 -5.80 0.30 4.79
C ALA A 608 -6.29 -1.13 4.47
N ALA A 609 -6.70 -1.92 5.48
CA ALA A 609 -7.27 -3.25 5.26
C ALA A 609 -8.65 -3.22 4.58
N LEU A 610 -9.40 -2.11 4.61
CA LEU A 610 -10.59 -1.93 3.79
C LEU A 610 -10.22 -1.79 2.31
N GLY A 611 -9.14 -1.07 2.00
CA GLY A 611 -8.54 -1.06 0.65
C GLY A 611 -8.18 -2.48 0.20
N ALA A 612 -7.52 -3.25 1.08
CA ALA A 612 -7.16 -4.65 0.82
C ALA A 612 -8.39 -5.53 0.55
N LEU A 613 -9.47 -5.33 1.31
CA LEU A 613 -10.74 -6.01 1.15
C LEU A 613 -11.40 -5.69 -0.20
N THR A 614 -11.47 -4.41 -0.60
CA THR A 614 -12.05 -4.04 -1.91
C THR A 614 -11.26 -4.64 -3.08
N TYR A 615 -9.93 -4.65 -2.97
CA TYR A 615 -9.09 -5.25 -4.00
C TYR A 615 -9.23 -6.78 -4.03
N GLY A 616 -9.18 -7.45 -2.87
CA GLY A 616 -9.40 -8.90 -2.78
C GLY A 616 -10.77 -9.34 -3.28
N TYR A 617 -11.82 -8.55 -3.01
CA TYR A 617 -13.15 -8.75 -3.57
C TYR A 617 -13.12 -8.76 -5.11
N GLU A 618 -12.49 -7.77 -5.74
CA GLU A 618 -12.41 -7.71 -7.20
C GLU A 618 -11.56 -8.83 -7.80
N ILE A 619 -10.49 -9.27 -7.13
CA ILE A 619 -9.68 -10.40 -7.60
C ILE A 619 -10.50 -11.70 -7.66
N ILE A 620 -11.34 -11.98 -6.65
CA ILE A 620 -12.28 -13.13 -6.69
C ILE A 620 -13.37 -12.90 -7.74
N ARG A 621 -14.01 -11.72 -7.71
CA ARG A 621 -15.13 -11.39 -8.60
C ARG A 621 -14.74 -11.55 -10.06
N GLN A 622 -13.51 -11.18 -10.41
CA GLN A 622 -12.95 -11.28 -11.76
C GLN A 622 -12.41 -12.67 -12.14
N ASP A 623 -12.51 -13.67 -11.26
CA ASP A 623 -12.00 -15.03 -11.47
C ASP A 623 -10.47 -15.09 -11.69
N LEU A 624 -9.72 -14.16 -11.08
CA LEU A 624 -8.25 -14.08 -11.20
C LEU A 624 -7.53 -14.94 -10.15
N GLN A 625 -8.17 -15.11 -8.99
CA GLN A 625 -7.72 -15.97 -7.90
C GLN A 625 -8.97 -16.61 -7.27
N PRO A 626 -8.98 -17.91 -6.95
CA PRO A 626 -10.18 -18.55 -6.42
C PRO A 626 -10.44 -18.24 -4.94
N GLN A 627 -9.38 -17.96 -4.18
CA GLN A 627 -9.43 -17.68 -2.75
C GLN A 627 -8.43 -16.59 -2.38
N VAL A 628 -8.83 -15.66 -1.52
CA VAL A 628 -7.98 -14.55 -1.07
C VAL A 628 -8.21 -14.32 0.41
N ILE A 629 -7.13 -14.14 1.16
CA ILE A 629 -7.20 -13.61 2.53
C ILE A 629 -6.88 -12.13 2.48
N VAL A 630 -7.71 -11.34 3.17
CA VAL A 630 -7.54 -9.89 3.31
C VAL A 630 -7.48 -9.51 4.78
N GLY A 631 -6.70 -8.50 5.14
CA GLY A 631 -6.65 -8.04 6.52
C GLY A 631 -5.58 -7.00 6.80
N GLY A 632 -5.25 -6.83 8.07
CA GLY A 632 -4.24 -5.89 8.57
C GLY A 632 -3.82 -6.23 9.99
N ALA A 633 -2.70 -5.66 10.45
CA ALA A 633 -2.20 -5.85 11.80
C ALA A 633 -1.37 -4.65 12.26
N ASP A 634 -1.44 -4.35 13.56
CA ASP A 634 -0.67 -3.29 14.19
C ASP A 634 -0.02 -3.77 15.49
N GLU A 635 1.18 -3.25 15.72
CA GLU A 635 1.83 -3.25 17.02
C GLU A 635 1.88 -1.81 17.52
N HIS A 636 1.94 -1.63 18.83
CA HIS A 636 2.16 -0.31 19.40
C HIS A 636 3.65 -0.11 19.65
N PHE A 637 4.18 1.01 19.19
CA PHE A 637 5.55 1.41 19.48
C PHE A 637 5.63 2.92 19.74
N SER A 638 6.17 3.29 20.91
CA SER A 638 6.40 4.67 21.33
C SER A 638 7.53 5.31 20.51
N SER A 639 7.23 5.71 19.28
CA SER A 639 8.20 6.30 18.33
C SER A 639 8.28 7.82 18.45
N ILE A 640 9.37 8.39 17.91
CA ILE A 640 9.50 9.84 17.67
C ILE A 640 8.34 10.38 16.82
N SER A 641 7.87 9.61 15.84
CA SER A 641 6.70 9.98 15.01
C SER A 641 5.45 10.15 15.87
N LEU A 642 5.19 9.22 16.81
CA LEU A 642 4.06 9.32 17.74
C LEU A 642 4.15 10.59 18.61
N TYR A 643 5.36 10.94 19.08
CA TYR A 643 5.59 12.16 19.86
C TYR A 643 5.18 13.42 19.08
N PHE A 644 5.64 13.54 17.83
CA PHE A 644 5.30 14.70 16.98
C PHE A 644 3.83 14.72 16.57
N GLN A 645 3.23 13.57 16.28
CA GLN A 645 1.80 13.48 16.01
C GLN A 645 0.99 13.99 17.20
N ALA A 646 1.37 13.60 18.42
CA ALA A 646 0.68 14.05 19.64
C ALA A 646 0.90 15.54 19.91
N MET A 647 2.12 16.03 19.67
CA MET A 647 2.46 17.46 19.79
C MET A 647 1.66 18.35 18.84
N SER A 648 1.35 17.84 17.63
CA SER A 648 0.56 18.54 16.61
C SER A 648 -0.96 18.42 16.78
N LYS A 649 -1.43 17.81 17.89
CA LYS A 649 -2.83 17.45 18.14
C LYS A 649 -3.49 16.56 17.07
N LYS A 650 -2.73 16.05 16.10
CA LYS A 650 -3.20 15.05 15.12
C LYS A 650 -3.62 13.74 15.78
N VAL A 651 -3.04 13.42 16.93
CA VAL A 651 -3.52 12.36 17.80
C VAL A 651 -3.84 12.95 19.16
N ASN A 652 -5.04 12.69 19.65
CA ASN A 652 -5.47 13.09 20.98
C ASN A 652 -5.57 11.83 21.83
N LEU A 653 -4.59 11.58 22.69
CA LEU A 653 -4.50 10.35 23.46
C LEU A 653 -5.11 10.53 24.86
N THR A 654 -5.77 9.48 25.36
CA THR A 654 -6.28 9.43 26.74
C THR A 654 -5.71 8.25 27.52
N LYS A 655 -5.82 8.28 28.85
CA LYS A 655 -5.32 7.23 29.76
C LYS A 655 -6.38 6.24 30.24
N ASN A 656 -7.66 6.65 30.26
CA ASN A 656 -8.74 5.80 30.75
C ASN A 656 -9.55 5.29 29.56
N ALA A 657 -9.81 3.98 29.50
CA ALA A 657 -10.66 3.40 28.46
C ALA A 657 -12.02 4.08 28.35
N THR A 658 -12.62 4.45 29.48
CA THR A 658 -13.94 5.11 29.52
C THR A 658 -13.98 6.52 28.96
N ASP A 659 -12.82 7.15 28.76
CA ASP A 659 -12.72 8.49 28.16
C ASP A 659 -12.68 8.41 26.63
N TYR A 660 -12.42 7.23 26.06
CA TYR A 660 -12.51 6.99 24.62
C TYR A 660 -13.98 6.83 24.22
N GLN A 661 -14.67 7.97 24.09
CA GLN A 661 -16.10 8.04 23.77
C GLN A 661 -16.29 8.49 22.32
N VAL A 662 -16.55 7.53 21.43
CA VAL A 662 -16.79 7.80 20.00
C VAL A 662 -18.17 8.44 19.80
N TYR A 663 -18.27 9.38 18.86
CA TYR A 663 -19.44 10.20 18.56
C TYR A 663 -19.91 11.05 19.75
N SER A 664 -19.00 11.41 20.66
CA SER A 664 -19.32 12.14 21.89
C SER A 664 -19.24 13.65 21.72
N ASN A 665 -20.16 14.39 22.35
CA ASN A 665 -20.07 15.85 22.45
C ASN A 665 -18.96 16.32 23.41
N ALA A 666 -18.40 15.40 24.20
CA ALA A 666 -17.32 15.60 25.15
C ALA A 666 -16.11 14.72 24.78
N SER A 667 -15.73 14.69 23.49
CA SER A 667 -14.55 13.94 23.02
C SER A 667 -13.30 14.33 23.83
N ALA A 668 -12.67 13.32 24.43
CA ALA A 668 -11.46 13.45 25.25
C ALA A 668 -10.23 12.79 24.59
N GLY A 669 -10.36 12.35 23.34
CA GLY A 669 -9.34 11.61 22.60
C GLY A 669 -9.62 10.11 22.51
N TYR A 670 -8.63 9.37 22.06
CA TYR A 670 -8.70 7.95 21.74
C TYR A 670 -7.50 7.17 22.30
N ILE A 671 -7.61 5.85 22.30
CA ILE A 671 -6.55 4.95 22.75
C ILE A 671 -6.12 4.06 21.58
N PRO A 672 -4.83 4.02 21.19
CA PRO A 672 -4.31 3.10 20.19
C PRO A 672 -4.44 1.65 20.66
N GLY A 673 -4.66 0.72 19.73
CA GLY A 673 -4.77 -0.71 20.02
C GLY A 673 -3.79 -1.55 19.23
N GLU A 674 -3.24 -2.58 19.87
CA GLU A 674 -2.55 -3.68 19.19
C GLU A 674 -3.56 -4.73 18.72
N GLY A 675 -3.29 -5.33 17.57
CA GLY A 675 -4.15 -6.40 17.08
C GLY A 675 -3.98 -6.73 15.61
N ALA A 676 -4.82 -7.64 15.16
CA ALA A 676 -4.96 -7.99 13.75
C ALA A 676 -6.38 -8.48 13.46
N GLY A 677 -6.81 -8.29 12.22
CA GLY A 677 -8.07 -8.80 11.70
C GLY A 677 -7.88 -9.35 10.30
N MET A 678 -8.46 -10.52 10.03
CA MET A 678 -8.34 -11.24 8.75
C MET A 678 -9.70 -11.80 8.32
N LEU A 679 -10.01 -11.69 7.03
CA LEU A 679 -11.17 -12.29 6.39
C LEU A 679 -10.71 -13.24 5.29
N PHE A 680 -11.33 -14.42 5.23
CA PHE A 680 -11.16 -15.37 4.14
C PHE A 680 -12.27 -15.17 3.12
N LEU A 681 -11.91 -14.73 1.91
CA LEU A 681 -12.79 -14.50 0.78
C LEU A 681 -12.67 -15.62 -0.25
N GLU A 682 -13.78 -16.05 -0.81
CA GLU A 682 -13.80 -16.96 -1.96
C GLU A 682 -15.11 -16.85 -2.75
N ASP A 683 -15.16 -17.52 -3.90
CA ASP A 683 -16.38 -17.67 -4.69
C ASP A 683 -17.47 -18.45 -3.92
N LYS A 684 -18.70 -17.94 -3.94
CA LYS A 684 -19.87 -18.52 -3.27
C LYS A 684 -20.16 -19.95 -3.72
N GLU A 685 -20.06 -20.23 -5.02
CA GLU A 685 -20.39 -21.56 -5.53
C GLU A 685 -19.31 -22.58 -5.17
N TYR A 686 -18.04 -22.18 -5.24
CA TYR A 686 -16.94 -22.97 -4.72
C TYR A 686 -17.05 -23.24 -3.20
N ALA A 687 -17.38 -22.22 -2.39
CA ALA A 687 -17.61 -22.36 -0.95
C ALA A 687 -18.69 -23.41 -0.64
N LYS A 688 -19.82 -23.37 -1.36
CA LYS A 688 -20.90 -24.36 -1.23
C LYS A 688 -20.44 -25.77 -1.61
N GLN A 689 -19.74 -25.92 -2.73
CA GLN A 689 -19.27 -27.22 -3.21
C GLN A 689 -18.37 -27.93 -2.20
N ARG A 690 -17.51 -27.18 -1.50
CA ARG A 690 -16.64 -27.72 -0.46
C ARG A 690 -17.27 -27.78 0.95
N GLY A 691 -18.54 -27.43 1.09
CA GLY A 691 -19.26 -27.43 2.37
C GLY A 691 -18.78 -26.39 3.37
N ALA A 692 -18.27 -25.25 2.91
CA ALA A 692 -17.82 -24.16 3.79
C ALA A 692 -19.01 -23.47 4.47
N LYS A 693 -18.84 -23.07 5.73
CA LYS A 693 -19.77 -22.13 6.37
C LYS A 693 -19.60 -20.76 5.72
N ILE A 694 -20.70 -20.21 5.21
CA ILE A 694 -20.74 -18.84 4.73
C ILE A 694 -21.18 -17.94 5.89
N TYR A 695 -20.38 -16.93 6.19
CA TYR A 695 -20.66 -15.97 7.26
C TYR A 695 -21.40 -14.73 6.74
N ALA A 696 -21.00 -14.22 5.58
CA ALA A 696 -21.62 -13.08 4.90
C ALA A 696 -21.28 -13.07 3.40
N GLU A 697 -22.06 -12.36 2.60
CA GLU A 697 -21.78 -12.03 1.20
C GLU A 697 -21.40 -10.54 1.10
N ILE A 698 -20.34 -10.21 0.38
CA ILE A 698 -20.01 -8.82 0.06
C ILE A 698 -20.74 -8.48 -1.23
N ILE A 699 -21.62 -7.48 -1.18
CA ILE A 699 -22.55 -7.20 -2.29
C ILE A 699 -22.31 -5.83 -2.96
N GLY A 700 -21.50 -4.96 -2.36
CA GLY A 700 -21.10 -3.70 -2.98
C GLY A 700 -20.07 -2.96 -2.16
N TYR A 701 -19.26 -2.15 -2.84
CA TYR A 701 -18.33 -1.23 -2.18
C TYR A 701 -18.18 0.07 -2.96
N GLY A 702 -17.76 1.11 -2.25
CA GLY A 702 -17.43 2.40 -2.83
C GLY A 702 -16.20 3.01 -2.20
N LYS A 703 -15.56 3.89 -2.96
CA LYS A 703 -14.36 4.59 -2.56
C LYS A 703 -14.25 5.97 -3.21
N ALA A 704 -13.88 6.95 -2.41
CA ALA A 704 -13.63 8.31 -2.88
C ALA A 704 -12.50 8.97 -2.08
N ASN A 705 -11.84 9.95 -2.70
CA ASN A 705 -10.85 10.78 -2.02
C ASN A 705 -11.37 12.22 -1.89
N ASP A 706 -11.14 12.84 -0.75
CA ASP A 706 -11.61 14.22 -0.49
C ASP A 706 -10.64 15.30 -0.98
N ASN A 707 -9.37 14.97 -1.25
CA ASN A 707 -8.27 15.83 -1.71
C ASN A 707 -7.83 16.99 -0.77
N THR A 708 -8.17 16.92 0.52
CA THR A 708 -7.97 18.01 1.49
C THR A 708 -6.75 17.86 2.40
N PHE A 709 -5.81 16.96 2.12
CA PHE A 709 -4.69 16.63 3.04
C PHE A 709 -3.78 17.83 3.37
N LEU A 710 -3.67 18.79 2.44
CA LEU A 710 -2.84 19.99 2.58
C LEU A 710 -3.63 21.24 3.00
N VAL A 711 -4.94 21.10 3.24
CA VAL A 711 -5.84 22.21 3.56
C VAL A 711 -6.38 22.01 4.97
N ASP A 712 -6.32 23.06 5.79
CA ASP A 712 -6.86 23.00 7.16
C ASP A 712 -8.41 22.99 7.14
N GLU A 713 -9.00 22.12 7.98
CA GLU A 713 -10.43 22.09 8.34
C GLU A 713 -11.45 22.19 7.19
N ASN A 714 -11.46 21.21 6.26
CA ASN A 714 -12.48 21.12 5.21
C ASN A 714 -13.44 19.94 5.39
N ILE A 715 -14.29 20.02 6.42
CA ILE A 715 -15.30 18.98 6.74
C ILE A 715 -16.27 18.75 5.57
N THR A 716 -16.63 19.80 4.81
CA THR A 716 -17.63 19.70 3.74
C THR A 716 -17.18 18.76 2.62
N ASP A 717 -15.93 18.89 2.16
CA ASP A 717 -15.40 18.02 1.10
C ASP A 717 -15.23 16.57 1.57
N ARG A 718 -14.80 16.37 2.82
CA ARG A 718 -14.71 15.07 3.46
C ARG A 718 -16.08 14.37 3.54
N VAL A 719 -17.12 15.11 3.94
CA VAL A 719 -18.51 14.62 3.93
C VAL A 719 -18.96 14.25 2.53
N ALA A 720 -18.67 15.09 1.53
CA ALA A 720 -19.06 14.82 0.14
C ALA A 720 -18.37 13.56 -0.42
N ALA A 721 -17.09 13.35 -0.12
CA ALA A 721 -16.36 12.16 -0.53
C ALA A 721 -16.89 10.89 0.17
N LEU A 722 -17.14 10.92 1.48
CA LEU A 722 -17.76 9.79 2.17
C LEU A 722 -19.17 9.49 1.62
N CYS A 723 -19.97 10.52 1.31
CA CYS A 723 -21.26 10.34 0.64
C CYS A 723 -21.10 9.64 -0.72
N LYS A 724 -20.12 10.06 -1.54
CA LYS A 724 -19.82 9.44 -2.84
C LYS A 724 -19.46 7.96 -2.67
N ALA A 725 -18.65 7.61 -1.67
CA ALA A 725 -18.32 6.22 -1.37
C ALA A 725 -19.57 5.41 -1.00
N ILE A 726 -20.44 5.92 -0.12
CA ILE A 726 -21.69 5.25 0.27
C ILE A 726 -22.61 5.04 -0.94
N GLN A 727 -22.77 6.06 -1.78
CA GLN A 727 -23.62 5.99 -2.98
C GLN A 727 -23.11 4.95 -3.99
N GLN A 728 -21.78 4.88 -4.21
CA GLN A 728 -21.18 3.86 -5.06
C GLN A 728 -21.45 2.44 -4.52
N ALA A 729 -21.30 2.24 -3.20
CA ALA A 729 -21.55 0.94 -2.57
C ALA A 729 -23.03 0.52 -2.71
N LEU A 730 -23.96 1.42 -2.43
CA LEU A 730 -25.40 1.21 -2.59
C LEU A 730 -25.77 0.90 -4.05
N SER A 731 -25.22 1.66 -4.99
CA SER A 731 -25.46 1.45 -6.43
C SER A 731 -24.96 0.08 -6.90
N GLU A 732 -23.78 -0.36 -6.46
CA GLU A 732 -23.28 -1.70 -6.81
C GLU A 732 -24.14 -2.81 -6.18
N ALA A 733 -24.54 -2.61 -4.92
CA ALA A 733 -25.41 -3.54 -4.19
C ALA A 733 -26.86 -3.57 -4.70
N GLN A 734 -27.25 -2.58 -5.53
CA GLN A 734 -28.63 -2.34 -5.98
C GLN A 734 -29.59 -2.14 -4.80
N LEU A 735 -29.14 -1.38 -3.80
CA LEU A 735 -29.90 -1.07 -2.58
C LEU A 735 -30.10 0.44 -2.45
N SER A 736 -31.13 0.82 -1.71
CA SER A 736 -31.35 2.17 -1.22
C SER A 736 -30.91 2.30 0.24
N CYS A 737 -30.87 3.53 0.76
CA CYS A 737 -30.60 3.77 2.18
C CYS A 737 -31.61 3.09 3.13
N GLN A 738 -32.83 2.82 2.67
CA GLN A 738 -33.88 2.18 3.48
C GLN A 738 -33.66 0.67 3.64
N ASP A 739 -32.86 0.07 2.76
CA ASP A 739 -32.55 -1.36 2.78
C ASP A 739 -31.38 -1.71 3.69
N ILE A 740 -30.84 -0.74 4.45
CA ILE A 740 -29.71 -0.93 5.38
C ILE A 740 -30.24 -1.11 6.80
N ASP A 741 -29.94 -2.25 7.42
CA ASP A 741 -30.42 -2.55 8.78
C ASP A 741 -29.54 -2.00 9.90
N ILE A 742 -28.26 -1.72 9.62
CA ILE A 742 -27.27 -1.19 10.57
C ILE A 742 -26.13 -0.48 9.84
N ILE A 743 -25.63 0.61 10.44
CA ILE A 743 -24.42 1.31 10.01
C ILE A 743 -23.35 1.15 11.09
N CYS A 744 -22.19 0.61 10.72
CA CYS A 744 -21.02 0.52 11.59
C CYS A 744 -19.93 1.46 11.08
N GLY A 745 -19.68 2.55 11.80
CA GLY A 745 -18.57 3.44 11.51
C GLY A 745 -17.26 2.95 12.14
N THR A 746 -16.17 3.61 11.77
CA THR A 746 -14.82 3.31 12.30
C THR A 746 -14.05 4.56 12.69
N SER A 747 -14.75 5.69 12.85
CA SER A 747 -14.16 6.89 13.45
C SER A 747 -13.38 6.55 14.73
N ASP A 748 -12.30 7.29 14.92
CA ASP A 748 -11.37 7.18 16.04
C ASP A 748 -11.83 8.02 17.25
N GLY A 749 -13.02 8.62 17.24
CA GLY A 749 -13.52 9.46 18.32
C GLY A 749 -12.95 10.88 18.34
N ASN A 750 -12.10 11.25 17.38
CA ASN A 750 -11.76 12.67 17.18
C ASN A 750 -12.99 13.40 16.63
N LYS A 751 -13.24 14.60 17.19
CA LYS A 751 -14.46 15.38 16.91
C LYS A 751 -14.72 15.57 15.41
N GLU A 752 -13.70 15.91 14.63
CA GLU A 752 -13.84 16.12 13.19
C GLU A 752 -14.17 14.84 12.43
N ASN A 753 -13.53 13.72 12.77
CA ASN A 753 -13.76 12.43 12.13
C ASN A 753 -15.18 11.92 12.44
N ASP A 754 -15.61 12.08 13.70
CA ASP A 754 -16.98 11.80 14.13
C ASP A 754 -17.98 12.68 13.37
N GLU A 755 -17.70 13.97 13.24
CA GLU A 755 -18.58 14.90 12.53
C GLU A 755 -18.72 14.55 11.05
N VAL A 756 -17.64 14.14 10.37
CA VAL A 756 -17.67 13.72 8.97
C VAL A 756 -18.58 12.50 8.78
N GLU A 757 -18.41 11.44 9.58
CA GLU A 757 -19.25 10.24 9.48
C GLU A 757 -20.72 10.57 9.76
N ILE A 758 -21.01 11.31 10.83
CA ILE A 758 -22.38 11.62 11.22
C ILE A 758 -23.06 12.56 10.22
N ARG A 759 -22.37 13.56 9.68
CA ARG A 759 -22.96 14.45 8.66
C ARG A 759 -23.23 13.71 7.34
N ALA A 760 -22.35 12.79 6.94
CA ALA A 760 -22.60 11.97 5.75
C ALA A 760 -23.82 11.05 5.94
N ILE A 761 -23.94 10.43 7.12
CA ILE A 761 -25.13 9.62 7.47
C ILE A 761 -26.38 10.49 7.45
N ARG A 762 -26.40 11.64 8.14
CA ARG A 762 -27.55 12.56 8.12
C ARG A 762 -27.95 12.98 6.71
N GLN A 763 -26.98 13.31 5.87
CA GLN A 763 -27.22 13.78 4.50
C GLN A 763 -27.87 12.70 3.62
N LEU A 764 -27.38 11.45 3.67
CA LEU A 764 -27.87 10.37 2.80
C LEU A 764 -29.06 9.61 3.38
N PHE A 765 -29.13 9.49 4.71
CA PHE A 765 -30.16 8.72 5.40
C PHE A 765 -31.24 9.63 6.01
N TYR A 766 -31.37 10.90 5.63
CA TYR A 766 -32.27 11.87 6.30
C TYR A 766 -33.71 11.37 6.62
N GLN A 767 -34.31 10.51 5.79
CA GLN A 767 -35.63 9.90 6.05
C GLN A 767 -35.60 8.69 7.00
N ALA A 768 -34.44 8.04 7.14
CA ALA A 768 -34.22 6.78 7.85
C ALA A 768 -33.22 6.90 9.01
N ALA A 769 -32.55 8.03 9.20
CA ALA A 769 -31.44 8.22 10.13
C ALA A 769 -31.83 8.01 11.60
N ASN A 770 -33.09 8.33 11.94
CA ASN A 770 -33.70 8.06 13.24
C ASN A 770 -34.10 6.58 13.46
N HIS A 771 -33.94 5.72 12.45
CA HIS A 771 -34.42 4.34 12.46
C HIS A 771 -33.30 3.32 12.25
N VAL A 772 -32.29 3.65 11.45
CA VAL A 772 -31.14 2.79 11.21
C VAL A 772 -30.15 2.91 12.37
N PRO A 773 -29.91 1.84 13.15
CA PRO A 773 -28.95 1.85 14.25
C PRO A 773 -27.53 2.18 13.78
N VAL A 774 -26.85 3.08 14.50
CA VAL A 774 -25.46 3.48 14.26
C VAL A 774 -24.58 3.00 15.41
N VAL A 775 -23.47 2.34 15.08
CA VAL A 775 -22.52 1.72 16.03
C VAL A 775 -21.06 1.96 15.66
N ASN A 776 -20.16 1.80 16.64
CA ASN A 776 -18.70 1.79 16.50
C ASN A 776 -18.11 1.02 17.70
N TYR A 777 -17.05 0.24 17.46
CA TYR A 777 -16.50 -0.70 18.45
C TYR A 777 -15.02 -0.47 18.79
N ASN A 778 -14.35 0.51 18.18
CA ASN A 778 -12.92 0.75 18.39
C ASN A 778 -12.57 0.95 19.87
N ALA A 779 -13.43 1.63 20.64
CA ALA A 779 -13.17 1.93 22.03
C ALA A 779 -13.16 0.71 22.98
N PHE A 780 -13.66 -0.46 22.57
CA PHE A 780 -13.55 -1.68 23.40
C PHE A 780 -12.10 -2.15 23.55
N PHE A 781 -11.29 -2.03 22.49
CA PHE A 781 -9.96 -2.63 22.41
C PHE A 781 -8.89 -1.69 21.86
N GLY A 782 -9.21 -0.42 21.68
CA GLY A 782 -8.36 0.60 21.07
C GLY A 782 -8.45 0.63 19.54
N LEU A 783 -7.96 1.72 18.95
CA LEU A 783 -7.87 1.85 17.49
C LEU A 783 -6.73 0.98 16.95
N VAL A 784 -7.07 -0.17 16.38
CA VAL A 784 -6.16 -1.00 15.58
C VAL A 784 -6.16 -0.45 14.15
N GLU A 785 -5.35 0.57 13.91
CA GLU A 785 -5.41 1.48 12.75
C GLU A 785 -5.53 0.77 11.40
N SER A 786 -4.68 -0.22 11.12
CA SER A 786 -4.65 -0.94 9.86
C SER A 786 -5.96 -1.65 9.54
N CYS A 787 -6.65 -2.19 10.56
CA CYS A 787 -7.76 -3.12 10.37
C CYS A 787 -9.03 -2.82 11.17
N ALA A 788 -9.23 -1.58 11.63
CA ALA A 788 -10.44 -1.16 12.34
C ALA A 788 -11.74 -1.58 11.61
N GLY A 789 -11.83 -1.33 10.31
CA GLY A 789 -12.96 -1.76 9.48
C GLY A 789 -13.12 -3.28 9.31
N ILE A 790 -12.03 -4.05 9.34
CA ILE A 790 -12.12 -5.52 9.32
C ILE A 790 -12.63 -6.06 10.66
N LEU A 791 -12.18 -5.48 11.78
CA LEU A 791 -12.70 -5.82 13.11
C LEU A 791 -14.18 -5.46 13.23
N ALA A 792 -14.59 -4.29 12.70
CA ALA A 792 -15.98 -3.89 12.59
C ALA A 792 -16.81 -4.92 11.79
N ILE A 793 -16.37 -5.32 10.60
CA ILE A 793 -17.02 -6.37 9.80
C ILE A 793 -17.15 -7.68 10.60
N SER A 794 -16.10 -8.06 11.33
CA SER A 794 -16.06 -9.29 12.12
C SER A 794 -17.14 -9.29 13.23
N LEU A 795 -17.33 -8.16 13.91
CA LEU A 795 -18.40 -7.99 14.90
C LEU A 795 -19.78 -7.93 14.25
N VAL A 796 -19.94 -7.22 13.12
CA VAL A 796 -21.20 -7.14 12.36
C VAL A 796 -21.65 -8.53 11.91
N ILE A 797 -20.74 -9.37 11.43
CA ILE A 797 -21.02 -10.78 11.09
C ILE A 797 -21.59 -11.54 12.29
N HIS A 798 -21.04 -11.33 13.49
CA HIS A 798 -21.59 -11.94 14.70
C HIS A 798 -23.00 -11.43 15.00
N MET A 799 -23.22 -10.11 14.90
CA MET A 799 -24.54 -9.50 15.13
C MET A 799 -25.60 -9.99 14.13
N MET A 800 -25.23 -10.20 12.86
CA MET A 800 -26.10 -10.83 11.87
C MET A 800 -26.52 -12.25 12.26
N GLN A 801 -25.65 -12.99 12.94
CA GLN A 801 -25.92 -14.36 13.40
C GLN A 801 -26.75 -14.39 14.68
N SER A 802 -26.47 -13.50 15.63
CA SER A 802 -27.18 -13.44 16.92
C SER A 802 -28.50 -12.66 16.85
N ASN A 803 -28.68 -11.80 15.85
CA ASN A 803 -29.74 -10.79 15.76
C ASN A 803 -29.76 -9.85 16.98
N THR A 804 -28.59 -9.60 17.58
CA THR A 804 -28.41 -8.67 18.70
C THR A 804 -27.34 -7.66 18.32
N ILE A 805 -27.72 -6.38 18.28
CA ILE A 805 -26.80 -5.27 18.05
C ILE A 805 -26.11 -4.91 19.36
N ILE A 806 -24.78 -4.90 19.34
CA ILE A 806 -23.94 -4.54 20.48
C ILE A 806 -23.88 -3.01 20.59
N PRO A 807 -24.03 -2.42 21.79
CA PRO A 807 -23.98 -0.98 21.98
C PRO A 807 -22.57 -0.40 21.80
N ILE A 808 -22.53 0.90 21.52
CA ILE A 808 -21.30 1.71 21.55
C ILE A 808 -20.76 1.73 22.99
N PRO A 809 -19.48 1.44 23.23
CA PRO A 809 -18.91 1.48 24.56
C PRO A 809 -18.74 2.92 25.06
N TYR A 810 -18.98 3.11 26.37
CA TYR A 810 -18.64 4.30 27.18
C TYR A 810 -19.31 5.64 26.83
N THR A 811 -19.73 5.90 25.59
CA THR A 811 -20.34 7.18 25.19
C THR A 811 -21.67 7.41 25.90
N LYS A 812 -21.77 8.52 26.64
CA LYS A 812 -22.98 8.89 27.41
C LYS A 812 -23.80 9.99 26.75
N SER A 813 -23.16 10.88 26.00
CA SER A 813 -23.81 12.00 25.34
C SER A 813 -23.24 12.16 23.94
N PHE A 814 -24.12 12.15 22.95
CA PHE A 814 -23.73 12.06 21.54
C PHE A 814 -23.73 13.44 20.86
N ILE A 815 -22.97 13.57 19.77
CA ILE A 815 -22.91 14.77 18.93
C ILE A 815 -24.21 15.03 18.13
N ALA A 816 -25.13 14.07 18.14
CA ALA A 816 -26.38 14.09 17.41
C ALA A 816 -27.52 13.48 18.23
N ASP A 817 -28.70 14.09 18.19
CA ASP A 817 -29.94 13.60 18.80
C ASP A 817 -30.92 13.02 17.78
N ASP A 818 -30.69 13.29 16.49
CA ASP A 818 -31.43 12.82 15.31
C ASP A 818 -30.80 11.59 14.64
N ILE A 819 -29.87 10.92 15.32
CA ILE A 819 -29.24 9.66 14.90
C ILE A 819 -29.54 8.58 15.93
N HIS A 820 -29.93 7.40 15.46
CA HIS A 820 -30.21 6.25 16.33
C HIS A 820 -28.91 5.57 16.80
N PHE A 821 -28.19 6.18 17.72
CA PHE A 821 -27.03 5.55 18.37
C PHE A 821 -27.46 4.43 19.31
N VAL A 822 -26.78 3.28 19.21
CA VAL A 822 -27.07 2.14 20.07
C VAL A 822 -26.33 2.27 21.40
N THR A 823 -27.07 2.51 22.47
CA THR A 823 -26.53 2.68 23.83
C THR A 823 -26.82 1.49 24.75
N GLN A 824 -27.72 0.60 24.34
CA GLN A 824 -28.06 -0.66 25.00
C GLN A 824 -28.21 -1.75 23.95
N PRO A 825 -28.03 -3.04 24.29
CA PRO A 825 -28.24 -4.12 23.33
C PRO A 825 -29.66 -4.09 22.72
N ILE A 826 -29.74 -4.20 21.39
CA ILE A 826 -31.02 -4.20 20.66
C ILE A 826 -31.19 -5.55 19.94
N ASN A 827 -32.31 -6.23 20.18
CA ASN A 827 -32.68 -7.39 19.38
C ASN A 827 -33.35 -6.94 18.08
N LYS A 828 -32.66 -7.10 16.95
CA LYS A 828 -33.12 -6.70 15.63
C LYS A 828 -32.55 -7.69 14.61
N GLN A 829 -33.38 -8.13 13.67
CA GLN A 829 -32.92 -8.90 12.52
C GLN A 829 -32.04 -8.01 11.63
N ILE A 830 -30.86 -8.50 11.26
CA ILE A 830 -29.90 -7.77 10.43
C ILE A 830 -29.66 -8.62 9.18
N GLU A 831 -30.20 -8.18 8.05
CA GLU A 831 -29.95 -8.79 6.74
C GLU A 831 -28.83 -8.07 6.00
N THR A 832 -28.73 -6.74 6.15
CA THR A 832 -27.72 -5.92 5.47
C THR A 832 -27.03 -4.98 6.45
N ALA A 833 -25.73 -4.76 6.24
CA ALA A 833 -24.97 -3.78 7.02
C ALA A 833 -24.08 -2.94 6.11
N LEU A 834 -24.00 -1.66 6.44
CA LEU A 834 -23.06 -0.71 5.86
C LEU A 834 -21.91 -0.49 6.84
N VAL A 835 -20.68 -0.80 6.41
CA VAL A 835 -19.46 -0.50 7.17
C VAL A 835 -18.74 0.66 6.51
N LEU A 836 -18.41 1.69 7.31
CA LEU A 836 -17.73 2.90 6.88
C LEU A 836 -16.31 2.93 7.41
N GLY A 837 -15.41 3.54 6.65
CA GLY A 837 -14.12 3.91 7.19
C GLY A 837 -13.41 4.95 6.38
N SER A 838 -12.52 5.68 7.05
CA SER A 838 -11.70 6.72 6.45
C SER A 838 -10.24 6.48 6.77
N SER A 839 -9.35 6.93 5.89
CA SER A 839 -7.92 7.00 6.15
C SER A 839 -7.48 8.43 6.45
N GLU A 840 -6.34 8.56 7.13
CA GLU A 840 -5.63 9.83 7.30
C GLU A 840 -5.20 10.47 5.97
N GLY A 841 -5.14 9.69 4.89
CA GLY A 841 -4.80 10.11 3.55
C GLY A 841 -6.00 10.52 2.70
N CYS A 842 -7.07 11.03 3.33
CA CYS A 842 -8.25 11.57 2.67
C CYS A 842 -9.08 10.54 1.88
N ASN A 843 -8.89 9.24 2.12
CA ASN A 843 -9.61 8.18 1.41
C ASN A 843 -10.77 7.67 2.25
N HIS A 844 -11.95 7.54 1.65
CA HIS A 844 -13.16 7.07 2.30
C HIS A 844 -13.67 5.78 1.66
N TYR A 845 -14.08 4.84 2.49
CA TYR A 845 -14.56 3.51 2.11
C TYR A 845 -15.98 3.29 2.63
N ALA A 846 -16.78 2.62 1.82
CA ALA A 846 -18.09 2.10 2.21
C ALA A 846 -18.22 0.66 1.70
N ILE A 847 -18.61 -0.27 2.57
CA ILE A 847 -18.74 -1.69 2.24
C ILE A 847 -20.10 -2.18 2.70
N ILE A 848 -20.81 -2.87 1.81
CA ILE A 848 -22.09 -3.48 2.12
C ILE A 848 -21.92 -5.00 2.17
N ILE A 849 -22.24 -5.56 3.33
CA ILE A 849 -22.33 -7.01 3.53
C ILE A 849 -23.77 -7.43 3.78
N ARG A 850 -24.09 -8.64 3.35
CA ARG A 850 -25.40 -9.26 3.48
C ARG A 850 -25.30 -10.61 4.19
N LYS A 851 -26.27 -10.89 5.05
CA LYS A 851 -26.46 -12.21 5.66
C LYS A 851 -26.71 -13.27 4.57
N PRO A 852 -26.09 -14.45 4.65
CA PRO A 852 -26.28 -15.48 3.63
C PRO A 852 -27.71 -16.04 3.71
N LEU A 853 -28.38 -16.04 2.57
CA LEU A 853 -29.70 -16.67 2.35
C LEU A 853 -29.64 -18.19 2.43
#